data_AF-A0A659UQ76-F1
#
_entry.id   AF-A0A659UQ76-F1
#
_cell.length_a   1.000
_cell.length_b   1.000
_cell.length_c   1.000
_cell.angle_alpha   90.00
_cell.angle_beta   90.00
_cell.angle_gamma   90.00
#
_symmetry.space_group_name_H-M   'P 1'
#
loop_
_entity.id
_entity.type
_entity.pdbx_description
1 polymer ?
#
loop_
_entity_poly.entity_id
_entity_poly.type
_entity_poly.pdbx_seq_one_letter_code
_entity_poly.pdbx_strand_id
1 'polypeptide(L)'
;MLVQPGVLDPSAAVLAEEAGDHAIILSIGPSGAEASIAWPGGSLELATTVPLKPKAWYRLWLAIDPASGRVVLGQQPLNKGEPVKVNGHAAGVSLPSSGTVLFAAERALAPQRHFTGKLEDPAILRGCVEAFANPLAEVERLGGEVLAAWDFSQGIDSSSVIDVGPGKYHGRLVNQPMRAVVGAKWSGREVCWRNAPRDYAAIHFHDDDLDDCQWQPDFTWTVPQDMPSGAYAFHLTCRDGEDWLPFYVLPKRQGPFAPIAFLAPTFTYQAYANDRRGGADAAYQERVRQWGAYPHNPDQHPEYGGSTYNLHRDGSGIAFTSRRRPILTMRPGFLSINDERGSGLRHYPADSHILAWLEARGFPFDIVTDEDLDDEGVALLTPYRAVLTGSHPEYHTLGTLDALQAYTENDGRLAYLGGNGFYWRIARDKKTPHLFELRRAEGGTRLWAAEPGEYFHALDGQLGGLWRRNRRPPQMLVGIGFVGQGAFEGTHFRRLPASRDPAHAWIFEGVEEDVFGDYGLSGGGAAGYELDRTDPALGTPHDVVILARSEDEPSSVELVPEELIVRRGTLEGDPPRKVPPQAPEFGAEMVYFDKPNGGAVFSVGSITFCGSLWRNGFEGPVSHILENVVRRFSAASG
;
A
#
# COMPACT_ATOMS: atom_id res chain seq x y z
N MET A 1 -23.27 14.79 16.19
CA MET A 1 -22.45 14.19 15.10
C MET A 1 -23.03 12.84 14.69
N LEU A 2 -22.63 12.31 13.53
CA LEU A 2 -22.93 10.95 13.08
C LEU A 2 -21.70 10.05 13.30
N VAL A 3 -21.94 8.83 13.77
CA VAL A 3 -20.89 7.86 14.11
C VAL A 3 -21.29 6.46 13.62
N GLN A 4 -20.36 5.76 12.97
CA GLN A 4 -20.44 4.34 12.68
C GLN A 4 -19.27 3.64 13.39
N PRO A 5 -19.49 2.94 14.52
CA PRO A 5 -18.40 2.34 15.27
C PRO A 5 -17.86 1.10 14.57
N GLY A 6 -16.54 0.96 14.48
CA GLY A 6 -15.87 -0.28 14.05
C GLY A 6 -15.56 -1.19 15.25
N VAL A 7 -15.02 -0.60 16.32
CA VAL A 7 -14.66 -1.27 17.58
C VAL A 7 -15.38 -0.59 18.75
N LEU A 8 -15.76 -1.37 19.77
CA LEU A 8 -16.51 -0.89 20.94
C LEU A 8 -15.82 -1.13 22.29
N ASP A 9 -14.70 -1.85 22.31
CA ASP A 9 -13.95 -2.15 23.54
C ASP A 9 -12.46 -2.03 23.23
N PRO A 10 -11.64 -1.26 23.97
CA PRO A 10 -12.04 -0.38 25.07
C PRO A 10 -12.89 0.81 24.60
N SER A 11 -13.44 1.55 25.56
CA SER A 11 -14.14 2.80 25.29
C SER A 11 -13.21 3.83 24.65
N ALA A 12 -13.68 4.48 23.59
CA ALA A 12 -12.93 5.39 22.74
C ALA A 12 -13.62 6.76 22.61
N ALA A 13 -12.83 7.82 22.55
CA ALA A 13 -13.31 9.18 22.39
C ALA A 13 -13.66 9.46 20.92
N VAL A 14 -14.88 9.94 20.66
CA VAL A 14 -15.30 10.39 19.31
C VAL A 14 -15.16 11.91 19.16
N LEU A 15 -15.28 12.66 20.26
CA LEU A 15 -15.06 14.09 20.35
C LEU A 15 -14.52 14.43 21.74
N ALA A 16 -13.47 15.25 21.81
CA ALA A 16 -12.93 15.76 23.06
C ALA A 16 -12.56 17.25 22.95
N GLU A 17 -12.81 18.01 24.00
CA GLU A 17 -12.26 19.35 24.21
C GLU A 17 -11.77 19.46 25.66
N GLU A 18 -10.47 19.71 25.83
CA GLU A 18 -9.81 19.77 27.14
C GLU A 18 -8.99 21.06 27.26
N ALA A 19 -9.15 21.77 28.38
CA ALA A 19 -8.44 23.01 28.66
C ALA A 19 -8.35 23.32 30.16
N GLY A 20 -7.14 23.22 30.72
CA GLY A 20 -6.93 23.37 32.17
C GLY A 20 -7.71 22.31 32.94
N ASP A 21 -8.55 22.75 33.89
CA ASP A 21 -9.42 21.86 34.68
C ASP A 21 -10.77 21.55 33.99
N HIS A 22 -10.93 21.92 32.71
CA HIS A 22 -12.11 21.61 31.92
C HIS A 22 -11.86 20.42 31.00
N ALA A 23 -12.80 19.49 30.96
CA ALA A 23 -12.85 18.42 29.96
C ALA A 23 -14.29 18.18 29.53
N ILE A 24 -14.55 18.08 28.23
CA ILE A 24 -15.80 17.59 27.66
C ILE A 24 -15.43 16.50 26.67
N ILE A 25 -15.78 15.27 27.00
CA ILE A 25 -15.43 14.09 26.20
C ILE A 25 -16.70 13.32 25.91
N LEU A 26 -17.03 13.17 24.62
CA LEU A 26 -18.04 12.25 24.12
C LEU A 26 -17.33 11.00 23.63
N SER A 27 -17.73 9.84 24.15
CA SER A 27 -17.13 8.55 23.87
C SER A 27 -18.17 7.52 23.44
N ILE A 28 -17.69 6.42 22.89
CA ILE A 28 -18.46 5.19 22.73
C ILE A 28 -17.72 4.05 23.41
N GLY A 29 -18.47 3.09 23.95
CA GLY A 29 -17.88 1.93 24.60
C GLY A 29 -18.87 0.77 24.74
N PRO A 30 -18.52 -0.23 25.55
CA PRO A 30 -19.38 -1.40 25.79
C PRO A 30 -20.75 -1.01 26.37
N SER A 31 -20.86 0.16 27.01
CA SER A 31 -22.08 0.67 27.63
C SER A 31 -22.90 1.58 26.72
N GLY A 32 -22.57 1.70 25.43
CA GLY A 32 -23.24 2.64 24.53
C GLY A 32 -22.45 3.94 24.36
N ALA A 33 -23.15 5.04 24.10
CA ALA A 33 -22.57 6.37 24.19
C ALA A 33 -22.28 6.70 25.66
N GLU A 34 -21.13 7.33 25.88
CA GLU A 34 -20.57 7.71 27.18
C GLU A 34 -20.14 9.18 27.14
N ALA A 35 -20.21 9.89 28.26
CA ALA A 35 -19.73 11.26 28.36
C ALA A 35 -19.02 11.51 29.70
N SER A 36 -17.85 12.12 29.62
CA SER A 36 -17.09 12.62 30.77
C SER A 36 -17.04 14.15 30.69
N ILE A 37 -17.45 14.81 31.78
CA ILE A 37 -17.42 16.26 31.91
C ILE A 37 -16.67 16.60 33.19
N ALA A 38 -15.61 17.40 33.10
CA ALA A 38 -14.88 17.94 34.24
C ALA A 38 -14.85 19.46 34.20
N TRP A 39 -14.96 20.10 35.36
CA TRP A 39 -14.83 21.53 35.58
C TRP A 39 -14.19 21.78 36.96
N PRO A 40 -13.74 23.00 37.29
CA PRO A 40 -13.08 23.27 38.58
C PRO A 40 -13.88 22.87 39.83
N GLY A 41 -15.21 22.80 39.73
CA GLY A 41 -16.11 22.49 40.83
C GLY A 41 -16.55 21.02 40.93
N GLY A 42 -16.17 20.15 39.98
CA GLY A 42 -16.58 18.74 39.99
C GLY A 42 -16.43 18.02 38.65
N SER A 43 -16.93 16.80 38.60
CA SER A 43 -17.04 16.02 37.37
C SER A 43 -18.37 15.26 37.29
N LEU A 44 -18.77 14.89 36.09
CA LEU A 44 -19.95 14.10 35.79
C LEU A 44 -19.63 13.07 34.71
N GLU A 45 -19.95 11.81 34.99
CA GLU A 45 -19.90 10.70 34.04
C GLU A 45 -21.32 10.25 33.71
N LEU A 46 -21.62 10.04 32.43
CA LEU A 46 -22.89 9.52 31.94
C LEU A 46 -22.64 8.38 30.96
N ALA A 47 -23.51 7.36 30.99
CA ALA A 47 -23.53 6.30 29.99
C ALA A 47 -24.99 5.96 29.64
N THR A 48 -25.26 5.72 28.36
CA THR A 48 -26.61 5.34 27.90
C THR A 48 -27.02 3.94 28.33
N THR A 49 -26.05 3.08 28.68
CA THR A 49 -26.23 1.66 29.06
C THR A 49 -26.90 0.80 27.98
N VAL A 50 -26.91 1.28 26.74
CA VAL A 50 -27.46 0.59 25.58
C VAL A 50 -26.35 0.47 24.54
N PRO A 51 -25.78 -0.73 24.32
CA PRO A 51 -24.66 -0.91 23.41
C PRO A 51 -24.97 -0.43 21.99
N LEU A 52 -24.00 0.21 21.34
CA LEU A 52 -24.04 0.42 19.89
C LEU A 52 -23.79 -0.90 19.16
N LYS A 53 -24.16 -0.97 17.88
CA LYS A 53 -23.82 -2.08 17.00
C LYS A 53 -22.66 -1.67 16.09
N PRO A 54 -21.59 -2.48 15.98
CA PRO A 54 -20.54 -2.25 14.99
C PRO A 54 -21.14 -2.12 13.58
N LYS A 55 -20.54 -1.24 12.78
CA LYS A 55 -20.91 -0.94 11.38
C LYS A 55 -22.33 -0.40 11.17
N ALA A 56 -23.07 -0.05 12.23
CA ALA A 56 -24.34 0.65 12.14
C ALA A 56 -24.18 2.15 12.42
N TRP A 57 -24.86 3.00 11.66
CA TRP A 57 -24.82 4.45 11.87
C TRP A 57 -25.71 4.91 13.03
N TYR A 58 -25.21 5.85 13.81
CA TYR A 58 -25.89 6.50 14.92
C TYR A 58 -25.72 8.02 14.86
N ARG A 59 -26.72 8.76 15.33
CA ARG A 59 -26.57 10.14 15.79
C ARG A 59 -26.19 10.11 17.27
N LEU A 60 -25.09 10.77 17.63
CA LEU A 60 -24.68 11.01 19.01
C LEU A 60 -24.73 12.50 19.35
N TRP A 61 -25.13 12.81 20.59
CA TRP A 61 -25.13 14.17 21.12
C TRP A 61 -24.88 14.22 22.62
N LEU A 62 -24.25 15.31 23.05
CA LEU A 62 -24.13 15.75 24.42
C LEU A 62 -24.59 17.20 24.49
N ALA A 63 -25.58 17.48 25.33
CA ALA A 63 -26.09 18.82 25.56
C ALA A 63 -25.86 19.21 27.02
N ILE A 64 -25.31 20.39 27.25
CA ILE A 64 -25.02 20.93 28.58
C ILE A 64 -25.64 22.32 28.67
N ASP A 65 -26.47 22.56 29.68
CA ASP A 65 -27.01 23.87 30.01
C ASP A 65 -26.36 24.38 31.31
N PRO A 66 -25.35 25.25 31.22
CA PRO A 66 -24.65 25.79 32.40
C PRO A 66 -25.55 26.55 33.37
N ALA A 67 -26.65 27.17 32.88
CA ALA A 67 -27.53 27.98 33.72
C ALA A 67 -28.34 27.12 34.69
N SER A 68 -28.82 25.96 34.24
CA SER A 68 -29.58 25.02 35.06
C SER A 68 -28.75 23.85 35.61
N GLY A 69 -27.51 23.68 35.12
CA GLY A 69 -26.68 22.51 35.38
C GLY A 69 -27.19 21.24 34.71
N ARG A 70 -28.16 21.31 33.79
CA ARG A 70 -28.73 20.14 33.13
C ARG A 70 -27.78 19.58 32.07
N VAL A 71 -27.61 18.26 32.06
CA VAL A 71 -26.84 17.54 31.04
C VAL A 71 -27.71 16.47 30.39
N VAL A 72 -27.66 16.33 29.06
CA VAL A 72 -28.34 15.26 28.32
C VAL A 72 -27.35 14.59 27.38
N LEU A 73 -27.10 13.30 27.62
CA LEU A 73 -26.38 12.42 26.70
C LEU A 73 -27.41 11.62 25.90
N GLY A 74 -27.22 11.49 24.60
CA GLY A 74 -28.08 10.61 23.82
C GLY A 74 -27.44 9.98 22.58
N GLN A 75 -28.07 8.89 22.18
CA GLN A 75 -27.74 8.12 20.99
C GLN A 75 -29.02 7.71 20.26
N GLN A 76 -28.97 7.68 18.93
CA GLN A 76 -30.10 7.22 18.11
C GLN A 76 -29.61 6.51 16.86
N PRO A 77 -29.97 5.24 16.62
CA PRO A 77 -29.64 4.54 15.38
C PRO A 77 -30.37 5.17 14.19
N LEU A 78 -29.73 5.22 13.02
CA LEU A 78 -30.36 5.79 11.81
C LEU A 78 -31.36 4.82 11.17
N ASN A 79 -31.11 3.51 11.29
CA ASN A 79 -31.91 2.44 10.66
C ASN A 79 -33.06 1.95 11.56
N LYS A 80 -33.99 2.85 11.89
CA LYS A 80 -35.19 2.61 12.72
C LYS A 80 -34.86 2.12 14.15
N GLY A 81 -34.72 3.08 15.07
CA GLY A 81 -34.78 2.83 16.50
C GLY A 81 -35.07 4.11 17.27
N GLU A 82 -35.67 3.95 18.45
CA GLU A 82 -35.98 5.06 19.33
C GLU A 82 -34.70 5.68 19.91
N PRO A 83 -34.67 7.01 20.12
CA PRO A 83 -33.54 7.65 20.79
C PRO A 83 -33.44 7.15 22.24
N VAL A 84 -32.22 6.81 22.66
CA VAL A 84 -31.88 6.55 24.06
C VAL A 84 -31.24 7.82 24.60
N LYS A 85 -31.76 8.32 25.73
CA LYS A 85 -31.21 9.51 26.40
C LYS A 85 -31.06 9.30 27.89
N VAL A 86 -30.00 9.87 28.44
CA VAL A 86 -29.71 9.89 29.88
C VAL A 86 -29.57 11.34 30.31
N ASN A 87 -30.26 11.71 31.39
CA ASN A 87 -30.18 13.04 31.98
C ASN A 87 -29.24 13.00 33.18
N GLY A 88 -28.35 13.99 33.25
CA GLY A 88 -27.49 14.26 34.39
C GLY A 88 -27.68 15.67 34.92
N HIS A 89 -27.08 15.93 36.08
CA HIS A 89 -27.05 17.26 36.67
C HIS A 89 -25.63 17.57 37.16
N ALA A 90 -25.04 18.64 36.62
CA ALA A 90 -23.72 19.17 36.91
C ALA A 90 -23.86 20.59 37.47
N ALA A 91 -24.01 20.70 38.79
CA ALA A 91 -24.23 21.98 39.46
C ALA A 91 -23.00 22.90 39.30
N GLY A 92 -23.23 24.12 38.82
CA GLY A 92 -22.16 25.11 38.61
C GLY A 92 -21.17 24.74 37.51
N VAL A 93 -21.57 23.91 36.55
CA VAL A 93 -20.73 23.52 35.41
C VAL A 93 -20.31 24.76 34.61
N SER A 94 -19.02 24.86 34.32
CA SER A 94 -18.45 25.82 33.36
C SER A 94 -17.92 25.06 32.15
N LEU A 95 -18.05 25.65 30.96
CA LEU A 95 -17.56 25.07 29.71
C LEU A 95 -16.17 25.65 29.38
N PRO A 96 -15.31 24.90 28.66
CA PRO A 96 -14.07 25.45 28.14
C PRO A 96 -14.35 26.68 27.25
N SER A 97 -13.46 27.67 27.32
CA SER A 97 -13.51 28.90 26.51
C SER A 97 -12.35 29.03 25.53
N SER A 98 -11.46 28.05 25.53
CA SER A 98 -10.29 27.90 24.68
C SER A 98 -9.91 26.43 24.68
N GLY A 99 -9.17 25.95 23.68
CA GLY A 99 -8.66 24.59 23.65
C GLY A 99 -8.57 24.05 22.24
N THR A 100 -8.18 22.78 22.12
CA THR A 100 -8.21 22.05 20.86
C THR A 100 -9.37 21.07 20.91
N VAL A 101 -10.26 21.14 19.92
CA VAL A 101 -11.26 20.10 19.68
C VAL A 101 -10.59 18.96 18.92
N LEU A 102 -10.66 17.76 19.47
CA LEU A 102 -10.20 16.52 18.83
C LEU A 102 -11.40 15.71 18.37
N PHE A 103 -11.23 15.04 17.24
CA PHE A 103 -12.09 13.95 16.82
C PHE A 103 -11.30 12.64 16.87
N ALA A 104 -12.01 11.55 17.19
CA ALA A 104 -11.46 10.21 17.26
C ALA A 104 -10.31 9.97 18.27
N ALA A 105 -10.08 10.90 19.20
CA ALA A 105 -9.14 10.76 20.32
C ALA A 105 -9.47 11.79 21.42
N GLU A 106 -8.84 11.63 22.57
CA GLU A 106 -8.74 12.66 23.63
C GLU A 106 -7.27 13.02 23.88
N ARG A 107 -7.01 14.09 24.64
CA ARG A 107 -5.71 14.61 25.04
C ARG A 107 -4.84 15.11 23.90
N ALA A 108 -5.01 16.37 23.50
CA ALA A 108 -4.38 16.94 22.30
C ALA A 108 -2.84 16.84 22.26
N LEU A 109 -2.20 16.87 23.43
CA LEU A 109 -0.74 16.81 23.56
C LEU A 109 -0.19 15.38 23.65
N ALA A 110 -1.03 14.41 23.98
CA ALA A 110 -0.69 13.00 24.09
C ALA A 110 -1.93 12.15 23.74
N PRO A 111 -2.31 12.08 22.45
CA PRO A 111 -3.54 11.43 22.04
C PRO A 111 -3.67 10.01 22.55
N GLN A 112 -4.84 9.68 23.09
CA GLN A 112 -5.16 8.37 23.62
C GLN A 112 -6.65 8.04 23.44
N ARG A 113 -7.05 6.82 23.82
CA ARG A 113 -8.42 6.29 23.66
C ARG A 113 -8.95 6.51 22.23
N HIS A 114 -8.11 6.15 21.26
CA HIS A 114 -8.39 6.32 19.84
C HIS A 114 -9.65 5.55 19.41
N PHE A 115 -10.45 6.19 18.56
CA PHE A 115 -11.65 5.61 17.98
C PHE A 115 -11.36 4.95 16.65
N THR A 116 -11.87 3.72 16.50
CA THR A 116 -11.85 2.97 15.25
C THR A 116 -13.26 2.90 14.66
N GLY A 117 -13.47 3.57 13.51
CA GLY A 117 -14.75 3.65 12.80
C GLY A 117 -14.92 4.95 12.01
N LYS A 118 -16.15 5.26 11.56
CA LYS A 118 -16.43 6.45 10.75
C LYS A 118 -17.10 7.56 11.56
N LEU A 119 -16.66 8.80 11.35
CA LEU A 119 -17.31 10.02 11.84
C LEU A 119 -17.80 10.86 10.66
N GLU A 120 -18.95 11.50 10.81
CA GLU A 120 -19.56 12.39 9.81
C GLU A 120 -20.29 13.56 10.48
N ASP A 121 -20.26 14.72 9.83
CA ASP A 121 -20.91 15.97 10.25
C ASP A 121 -20.78 16.26 11.78
N PRO A 122 -19.56 16.38 12.34
CA PRO A 122 -19.40 16.93 13.68
C PRO A 122 -19.84 18.40 13.71
N ALA A 123 -20.52 18.79 14.79
CA ALA A 123 -20.95 20.17 14.99
C ALA A 123 -21.08 20.49 16.49
N ILE A 124 -20.81 21.75 16.83
CA ILE A 124 -21.06 22.35 18.13
C ILE A 124 -22.14 23.42 17.94
N LEU A 125 -23.22 23.29 18.70
CA LEU A 125 -24.41 24.16 18.60
C LEU A 125 -24.60 24.92 19.91
N ARG A 126 -25.10 26.16 19.82
CA ARG A 126 -25.63 26.89 20.96
C ARG A 126 -27.05 26.39 21.26
N GLY A 127 -27.26 25.99 22.50
CA GLY A 127 -28.55 25.53 23.02
C GLY A 127 -28.46 24.13 23.63
N CYS A 128 -29.58 23.64 24.15
CA CYS A 128 -29.69 22.31 24.74
C CYS A 128 -30.65 21.46 23.91
N VAL A 129 -30.11 20.52 23.12
CA VAL A 129 -30.89 19.63 22.25
C VAL A 129 -31.19 18.33 23.00
N GLU A 130 -32.47 18.02 23.20
CA GLU A 130 -32.87 16.80 23.92
C GLU A 130 -32.96 15.56 23.03
N ALA A 131 -33.32 15.73 21.76
CA ALA A 131 -33.50 14.67 20.78
C ALA A 131 -33.56 15.26 19.36
N PHE A 132 -33.32 14.43 18.35
CA PHE A 132 -33.45 14.81 16.94
C PHE A 132 -34.68 14.16 16.31
N ALA A 133 -35.59 14.97 15.77
CA ALA A 133 -36.75 14.46 15.03
C ALA A 133 -36.33 13.68 13.77
N ASN A 134 -35.27 14.16 13.10
CA ASN A 134 -34.60 13.44 12.03
C ASN A 134 -33.11 13.28 12.41
N PRO A 135 -32.64 12.06 12.75
CA PRO A 135 -31.26 11.84 13.12
C PRO A 135 -30.29 12.01 11.93
N LEU A 136 -30.78 12.02 10.69
CA LEU A 136 -30.04 12.31 9.46
C LEU A 136 -30.11 13.79 9.03
N ALA A 137 -30.73 14.67 9.83
CA ALA A 137 -30.79 16.09 9.52
C ALA A 137 -29.37 16.67 9.40
N GLU A 138 -29.18 17.50 8.37
CA GLU A 138 -27.96 18.29 8.15
C GLU A 138 -27.80 19.36 9.22
N VAL A 139 -26.57 19.85 9.37
CA VAL A 139 -26.17 20.84 10.38
C VAL A 139 -27.13 22.03 10.46
N GLU A 140 -27.52 22.58 9.31
CA GLU A 140 -28.41 23.74 9.17
C GLU A 140 -29.83 23.48 9.69
N ARG A 141 -30.20 22.20 9.87
CA ARG A 141 -31.52 21.73 10.29
C ARG A 141 -31.50 21.05 11.67
N LEU A 142 -30.38 21.09 12.39
CA LEU A 142 -30.22 20.44 13.70
C LEU A 142 -31.00 21.11 14.84
N GLY A 143 -31.43 22.36 14.66
CA GLY A 143 -32.03 23.18 15.72
C GLY A 143 -30.97 23.72 16.68
N GLY A 144 -30.94 25.04 16.88
CA GLY A 144 -29.86 25.75 17.58
C GLY A 144 -28.98 26.56 16.62
N GLU A 145 -28.25 27.53 17.16
CA GLU A 145 -27.30 28.35 16.39
C GLU A 145 -25.98 27.59 16.26
N VAL A 146 -25.46 27.42 15.04
CA VAL A 146 -24.19 26.72 14.80
C VAL A 146 -23.02 27.58 15.28
N LEU A 147 -22.19 27.05 16.18
CA LEU A 147 -20.93 27.68 16.59
C LEU A 147 -19.77 27.20 15.72
N ALA A 148 -19.72 25.89 15.47
CA ALA A 148 -18.77 25.22 14.58
C ALA A 148 -19.43 24.01 13.94
N ALA A 149 -19.10 23.71 12.69
CA ALA A 149 -19.57 22.54 11.97
C ALA A 149 -18.58 22.14 10.89
N TRP A 150 -18.03 20.93 10.98
CA TRP A 150 -16.99 20.47 10.07
C TRP A 150 -17.61 19.63 8.95
N ASP A 151 -17.53 20.14 7.72
CA ASP A 151 -17.99 19.44 6.53
C ASP A 151 -16.86 18.61 5.94
N PHE A 152 -16.82 17.34 6.31
CA PHE A 152 -15.82 16.37 5.86
C PHE A 152 -15.93 16.03 4.36
N SER A 153 -16.98 16.48 3.65
CA SER A 153 -17.04 16.35 2.19
C SER A 153 -16.21 17.41 1.44
N GLN A 154 -15.75 18.46 2.12
CA GLN A 154 -14.92 19.49 1.53
C GLN A 154 -13.43 19.14 1.65
N GLY A 155 -12.71 19.31 0.53
CA GLY A 155 -11.28 19.02 0.44
C GLY A 155 -10.94 17.55 0.72
N ILE A 156 -11.74 16.60 0.20
CA ILE A 156 -11.53 15.14 0.37
C ILE A 156 -10.13 14.70 -0.06
N ASP A 157 -9.54 15.38 -1.04
CA ASP A 157 -8.18 15.19 -1.57
C ASP A 157 -7.10 15.89 -0.73
N SER A 158 -7.40 16.28 0.51
CA SER A 158 -6.49 17.00 1.39
C SER A 158 -6.59 16.54 2.84
N SER A 159 -5.58 16.92 3.63
CA SER A 159 -5.59 16.78 5.09
C SER A 159 -6.37 17.88 5.82
N SER A 160 -7.00 18.82 5.11
CA SER A 160 -7.74 19.92 5.71
C SER A 160 -9.17 19.52 6.08
N VAL A 161 -9.63 19.96 7.24
CA VAL A 161 -11.00 19.77 7.72
C VAL A 161 -11.69 21.13 7.80
N ILE A 162 -12.74 21.34 7.00
CA ILE A 162 -13.32 22.67 6.81
C ILE A 162 -14.49 22.90 7.77
N ASP A 163 -14.34 23.86 8.69
CA ASP A 163 -15.46 24.43 9.44
C ASP A 163 -16.28 25.38 8.55
N VAL A 164 -17.53 25.00 8.29
CA VAL A 164 -18.50 25.81 7.53
C VAL A 164 -19.26 26.79 8.43
N GLY A 165 -19.15 26.65 9.75
CA GLY A 165 -19.73 27.55 10.75
C GLY A 165 -19.13 28.97 10.72
N PRO A 166 -19.67 29.87 11.55
CA PRO A 166 -19.22 31.27 11.63
C PRO A 166 -17.83 31.41 12.26
N GLY A 167 -17.40 30.46 13.09
CA GLY A 167 -16.13 30.51 13.80
C GLY A 167 -14.90 30.22 12.94
N LYS A 168 -15.05 29.47 11.83
CA LYS A 168 -13.96 29.09 10.92
C LYS A 168 -12.80 28.37 11.63
N TYR A 169 -13.15 27.51 12.58
CA TYR A 169 -12.22 26.64 13.32
C TYR A 169 -11.78 25.45 12.46
N HIS A 170 -11.10 25.73 11.35
CA HIS A 170 -10.57 24.71 10.45
C HIS A 170 -9.63 23.76 11.21
N GLY A 171 -9.70 22.47 10.88
CA GLY A 171 -8.87 21.42 11.45
C GLY A 171 -7.88 20.85 10.43
N ARG A 172 -7.03 19.96 10.92
CA ARG A 172 -6.17 19.12 10.09
C ARG A 172 -6.28 17.67 10.53
N LEU A 173 -6.12 16.76 9.59
CA LEU A 173 -5.95 15.33 9.86
C LEU A 173 -4.52 15.05 10.35
N VAL A 174 -4.39 14.03 11.19
CA VAL A 174 -3.12 13.51 11.74
C VAL A 174 -3.14 12.00 11.51
N ASN A 175 -2.02 11.41 11.11
CA ASN A 175 -1.88 9.99 10.78
C ASN A 175 -2.68 9.50 9.56
N GLN A 176 -3.14 10.42 8.70
CA GLN A 176 -3.80 10.11 7.43
C GLN A 176 -5.00 9.11 7.53
N PRO A 177 -6.05 9.40 8.31
CA PRO A 177 -7.27 8.59 8.31
C PRO A 177 -7.93 8.61 6.93
N MET A 178 -8.66 7.54 6.61
CA MET A 178 -9.16 7.31 5.26
C MET A 178 -10.35 8.22 4.93
N ARG A 179 -10.17 9.09 3.93
CA ARG A 179 -11.23 9.91 3.31
C ARG A 179 -11.80 9.21 2.06
N ALA A 180 -12.77 9.85 1.41
CA ALA A 180 -13.50 9.25 0.27
C ALA A 180 -14.11 7.90 0.64
N VAL A 181 -14.70 7.83 1.84
CA VAL A 181 -15.43 6.68 2.37
C VAL A 181 -16.92 7.01 2.39
N VAL A 182 -17.78 6.00 2.24
CA VAL A 182 -19.23 6.24 2.14
C VAL A 182 -19.79 6.78 3.45
N GLY A 183 -20.60 7.82 3.34
CA GLY A 183 -21.30 8.44 4.46
C GLY A 183 -22.65 7.79 4.77
N ALA A 184 -23.31 8.28 5.81
CA ALA A 184 -24.58 7.78 6.35
C ALA A 184 -25.74 7.85 5.35
N LYS A 185 -25.66 8.74 4.36
CA LYS A 185 -26.69 8.96 3.31
C LYS A 185 -26.40 8.25 2.00
N TRP A 186 -25.24 7.61 1.86
CA TRP A 186 -24.83 7.01 0.58
C TRP A 186 -25.84 5.94 0.14
N SER A 187 -26.29 6.06 -1.12
CA SER A 187 -27.40 5.26 -1.65
C SER A 187 -26.99 4.25 -2.73
N GLY A 188 -25.72 4.24 -3.14
CA GLY A 188 -25.22 3.43 -4.25
C GLY A 188 -25.50 4.01 -5.64
N ARG A 189 -26.11 5.19 -5.74
CA ARG A 189 -26.40 5.83 -7.04
C ARG A 189 -25.19 6.43 -7.71
N GLU A 190 -24.24 6.92 -6.93
CA GLU A 190 -22.97 7.46 -7.40
C GLU A 190 -21.85 6.80 -6.61
N VAL A 191 -20.83 6.32 -7.32
CA VAL A 191 -19.71 5.56 -6.76
C VAL A 191 -18.40 6.35 -6.82
N CYS A 192 -18.37 7.47 -7.55
CA CYS A 192 -17.26 8.40 -7.60
C CYS A 192 -17.55 9.59 -6.67
N TRP A 193 -16.76 9.71 -5.60
CA TRP A 193 -16.95 10.74 -4.58
C TRP A 193 -16.93 12.17 -5.15
N ARG A 194 -16.20 12.42 -6.25
CA ARG A 194 -16.13 13.74 -6.90
C ARG A 194 -17.47 14.21 -7.47
N ASN A 195 -18.34 13.27 -7.84
CA ASN A 195 -19.64 13.58 -8.43
C ASN A 195 -20.72 13.76 -7.35
N ALA A 196 -20.53 13.17 -6.16
CA ALA A 196 -21.47 13.25 -5.03
C ALA A 196 -20.73 13.38 -3.70
N PRO A 197 -19.97 14.47 -3.46
CA PRO A 197 -19.09 14.58 -2.30
C PRO A 197 -19.82 14.45 -0.95
N ARG A 198 -21.07 14.91 -0.84
CA ARG A 198 -21.87 14.78 0.40
C ARG A 198 -22.28 13.33 0.70
N ASP A 199 -22.32 12.44 -0.29
CA ASP A 199 -22.50 11.01 -0.04
C ASP A 199 -21.22 10.35 0.52
N TYR A 200 -20.11 11.09 0.54
CA TYR A 200 -18.78 10.69 1.03
C TYR A 200 -18.28 11.62 2.14
N ALA A 201 -19.20 12.18 2.92
CA ALA A 201 -18.91 13.10 4.02
C ALA A 201 -18.38 12.41 5.30
N ALA A 202 -17.97 11.14 5.21
CA ALA A 202 -17.38 10.43 6.33
C ALA A 202 -15.85 10.43 6.24
N ILE A 203 -15.20 10.34 7.39
CA ILE A 203 -13.79 9.99 7.52
C ILE A 203 -13.71 8.75 8.40
N HIS A 204 -12.93 7.76 7.98
CA HIS A 204 -12.70 6.50 8.70
C HIS A 204 -11.38 6.60 9.45
N PHE A 205 -11.46 6.60 10.78
CA PHE A 205 -10.33 6.68 11.69
C PHE A 205 -10.00 5.30 12.22
N HIS A 206 -8.72 5.01 12.44
CA HIS A 206 -8.25 3.81 13.10
C HIS A 206 -7.24 4.13 14.21
N ASP A 207 -7.19 3.26 15.21
CA ASP A 207 -6.27 3.36 16.36
C ASP A 207 -4.82 2.98 16.02
N ASP A 208 -4.60 2.44 14.83
CA ASP A 208 -3.31 1.96 14.30
C ASP A 208 -2.87 2.67 13.00
N ASP A 209 -3.55 3.75 12.61
CA ASP A 209 -3.13 4.64 11.52
C ASP A 209 -1.78 5.33 11.87
N LEU A 210 -0.83 5.34 10.94
CA LEU A 210 0.49 5.97 11.10
C LEU A 210 1.05 6.49 9.76
N ASP A 211 1.14 7.81 9.60
CA ASP A 211 1.76 8.46 8.44
C ASP A 211 3.22 8.91 8.72
N ASP A 212 3.52 9.38 9.92
CA ASP A 212 4.82 9.90 10.32
C ASP A 212 5.04 9.68 11.82
N CYS A 213 6.15 9.06 12.22
CA CYS A 213 6.51 8.94 13.64
C CYS A 213 6.75 10.29 14.33
N GLN A 214 6.98 11.36 13.57
CA GLN A 214 7.25 12.72 14.05
C GLN A 214 8.39 12.81 15.06
N TRP A 215 9.34 11.88 14.98
CA TRP A 215 10.55 11.92 15.79
C TRP A 215 11.41 13.14 15.43
N GLN A 216 12.09 13.70 16.43
CA GLN A 216 13.08 14.73 16.17
C GLN A 216 14.29 14.12 15.46
N PRO A 217 14.82 14.74 14.38
CA PRO A 217 16.03 14.24 13.73
C PRO A 217 17.23 14.29 14.69
N ASP A 218 17.88 13.15 14.91
CA ASP A 218 19.11 13.08 15.72
C ASP A 218 20.33 13.62 14.97
N PHE A 219 20.38 13.44 13.66
CA PHE A 219 21.41 13.99 12.79
C PHE A 219 20.86 14.26 11.38
N THR A 220 21.59 15.08 10.62
CA THR A 220 21.39 15.25 9.18
C THR A 220 22.70 14.99 8.47
N TRP A 221 22.62 14.41 7.28
CA TRP A 221 23.80 14.10 6.46
C TRP A 221 23.55 14.55 5.03
N THR A 222 24.55 15.18 4.44
CA THR A 222 24.52 15.65 3.05
C THR A 222 25.36 14.72 2.21
N VAL A 223 24.80 14.21 1.11
CA VAL A 223 25.50 13.35 0.16
C VAL A 223 26.77 14.07 -0.36
N PRO A 224 27.98 13.49 -0.18
CA PRO A 224 29.21 14.01 -0.75
C PRO A 224 29.15 14.12 -2.27
N GLN A 225 29.79 15.15 -2.84
CA GLN A 225 29.74 15.38 -4.28
C GLN A 225 30.40 14.27 -5.12
N ASP A 226 31.29 13.48 -4.55
CA ASP A 226 32.01 12.39 -5.21
C ASP A 226 31.42 11.01 -4.93
N MET A 227 30.35 10.93 -4.12
CA MET A 227 29.69 9.66 -3.81
C MET A 227 28.96 9.13 -5.06
N PRO A 228 29.23 7.88 -5.48
CA PRO A 228 28.55 7.30 -6.63
C PRO A 228 27.10 6.95 -6.29
N SER A 229 26.26 6.89 -7.32
CA SER A 229 24.92 6.32 -7.19
C SER A 229 25.01 4.88 -6.70
N GLY A 230 24.08 4.46 -5.84
CA GLY A 230 24.10 3.11 -5.29
C GLY A 230 23.17 2.91 -4.10
N ALA A 231 23.17 1.68 -3.59
CA ALA A 231 22.46 1.29 -2.38
C ALA A 231 23.41 1.40 -1.18
N TYR A 232 23.00 2.15 -0.18
CA TYR A 232 23.79 2.41 1.02
C TYR A 232 22.96 2.15 2.27
N ALA A 233 23.62 2.09 3.42
CA ALA A 233 22.94 2.07 4.70
C ALA A 233 23.74 2.85 5.75
N PHE A 234 23.04 3.54 6.65
CA PHE A 234 23.66 4.01 7.88
C PHE A 234 23.75 2.85 8.86
N HIS A 235 24.96 2.48 9.25
CA HIS A 235 25.20 1.58 10.37
C HIS A 235 25.17 2.39 11.67
N LEU A 236 24.14 2.18 12.47
CA LEU A 236 23.97 2.84 13.75
C LEU A 236 24.36 1.87 14.86
N THR A 237 25.17 2.32 15.81
CA THR A 237 25.55 1.54 16.98
C THR A 237 25.32 2.36 18.25
N CYS A 238 24.78 1.72 19.27
CA CYS A 238 24.63 2.28 20.61
C CYS A 238 24.96 1.21 21.66
N ARG A 239 24.87 1.57 22.94
CA ARG A 239 25.11 0.61 24.05
C ARG A 239 24.16 -0.60 23.98
N ASP A 240 22.95 -0.37 23.50
CA ASP A 240 21.86 -1.34 23.59
C ASP A 240 21.70 -2.18 22.31
N GLY A 241 22.46 -1.89 21.24
CA GLY A 241 22.46 -2.67 20.00
C GLY A 241 22.97 -1.92 18.77
N GLU A 242 22.70 -2.49 17.60
CA GLU A 242 22.97 -1.89 16.29
C GLU A 242 21.77 -2.02 15.35
N ASP A 243 21.67 -1.13 14.38
CA ASP A 243 20.66 -1.17 13.31
C ASP A 243 21.26 -0.61 12.00
N TRP A 244 20.63 -0.96 10.88
CA TRP A 244 21.02 -0.54 9.55
C TRP A 244 19.84 0.17 8.88
N LEU A 245 20.04 1.42 8.46
CA LEU A 245 19.01 2.21 7.79
C LEU A 245 19.35 2.33 6.30
N PRO A 246 18.73 1.54 5.41
CA PRO A 246 19.05 1.59 4.00
C PRO A 246 18.46 2.82 3.31
N PHE A 247 19.19 3.31 2.31
CA PHE A 247 18.78 4.40 1.43
C PHE A 247 19.49 4.27 0.07
N TYR A 248 18.94 4.95 -0.93
CA TYR A 248 19.57 5.05 -2.24
C TYR A 248 20.20 6.43 -2.42
N VAL A 249 21.38 6.45 -3.03
CA VAL A 249 21.99 7.67 -3.57
C VAL A 249 21.72 7.69 -5.07
N LEU A 250 21.01 8.71 -5.52
CA LEU A 250 20.76 8.96 -6.93
C LEU A 250 22.03 9.45 -7.64
N PRO A 251 22.12 9.29 -8.98
CA PRO A 251 23.15 9.98 -9.75
C PRO A 251 22.99 11.50 -9.62
N LYS A 252 24.04 12.22 -10.02
CA LYS A 252 23.96 13.68 -10.15
C LYS A 252 22.96 14.03 -11.24
N ARG A 253 22.18 15.10 -11.01
CA ARG A 253 21.19 15.62 -11.98
C ARG A 253 21.74 15.91 -13.39
N GLN A 254 23.04 16.18 -13.51
CA GLN A 254 23.71 16.48 -14.78
C GLN A 254 24.72 15.40 -15.21
N GLY A 255 24.71 14.25 -14.53
CA GLY A 255 25.64 13.16 -14.76
C GLY A 255 27.04 13.38 -14.17
N PRO A 256 28.04 12.58 -14.60
CA PRO A 256 27.93 11.55 -15.62
C PRO A 256 26.94 10.44 -15.22
N PHE A 257 26.22 9.90 -16.20
CA PHE A 257 25.28 8.79 -16.01
C PHE A 257 25.93 7.49 -16.48
N ALA A 258 25.65 6.40 -15.77
CA ALA A 258 25.92 5.06 -16.24
C ALA A 258 25.03 4.72 -17.45
N PRO A 259 25.39 3.75 -18.31
CA PRO A 259 24.52 3.30 -19.40
C PRO A 259 23.28 2.54 -18.91
N ILE A 260 23.30 2.09 -17.65
CA ILE A 260 22.31 1.23 -17.02
C ILE A 260 21.70 1.96 -15.83
N ALA A 261 20.37 1.93 -15.69
CA ALA A 261 19.67 2.25 -14.46
C ALA A 261 19.00 1.01 -13.87
N PHE A 262 19.19 0.78 -12.57
CA PHE A 262 18.32 -0.08 -11.79
C PHE A 262 17.18 0.76 -11.22
N LEU A 263 15.94 0.45 -11.61
CA LEU A 263 14.74 1.07 -11.05
C LEU A 263 14.31 0.27 -9.81
N ALA A 264 14.62 0.82 -8.64
CA ALA A 264 14.31 0.21 -7.35
C ALA A 264 12.79 0.30 -7.07
N PRO A 265 12.09 -0.84 -6.86
CA PRO A 265 10.65 -0.89 -6.62
C PRO A 265 10.26 -0.40 -5.21
N THR A 266 10.59 0.84 -4.88
CA THR A 266 10.34 1.47 -3.58
C THR A 266 8.85 1.56 -3.21
N PHE A 267 7.94 1.56 -4.18
CA PHE A 267 6.51 1.44 -3.90
C PHE A 267 6.13 0.06 -3.40
N THR A 268 6.69 -1.00 -3.98
CA THR A 268 6.52 -2.35 -3.45
C THR A 268 7.10 -2.46 -2.04
N TYR A 269 8.30 -1.91 -1.78
CA TYR A 269 8.89 -1.99 -0.44
C TYR A 269 8.00 -1.34 0.62
N GLN A 270 7.40 -0.20 0.29
CA GLN A 270 6.45 0.50 1.15
C GLN A 270 5.11 -0.23 1.27
N ALA A 271 4.59 -0.84 0.20
CA ALA A 271 3.33 -1.61 0.25
C ALA A 271 3.42 -2.79 1.24
N TYR A 272 4.59 -3.43 1.29
CA TYR A 272 4.95 -4.52 2.19
C TYR A 272 5.74 -4.06 3.43
N ALA A 273 5.74 -2.76 3.73
CA ALA A 273 6.44 -2.24 4.89
C ALA A 273 5.87 -2.87 6.17
N ASN A 274 6.74 -3.51 6.95
CA ASN A 274 6.37 -4.20 8.18
C ASN A 274 5.33 -5.33 8.00
N ASP A 275 5.34 -6.03 6.86
CA ASP A 275 4.41 -7.14 6.60
C ASP A 275 4.38 -8.19 7.72
N ARG A 276 3.17 -8.55 8.19
CA ARG A 276 2.97 -9.53 9.28
C ARG A 276 1.80 -10.45 9.02
N ARG A 277 2.06 -11.75 9.09
CA ARG A 277 1.07 -12.83 9.02
C ARG A 277 1.42 -13.97 9.98
N GLY A 278 1.96 -13.63 11.16
CA GLY A 278 2.31 -14.60 12.21
C GLY A 278 3.40 -15.59 11.79
N GLY A 279 4.30 -15.17 10.90
CA GLY A 279 5.34 -16.01 10.30
C GLY A 279 6.62 -16.11 11.12
N ALA A 280 6.76 -15.32 12.18
CA ALA A 280 7.94 -15.33 13.05
C ALA A 280 7.88 -16.43 14.13
N ASP A 281 7.57 -17.66 13.72
CA ASP A 281 7.46 -18.81 14.61
C ASP A 281 8.83 -19.28 15.17
N ALA A 282 8.82 -20.36 15.97
CA ALA A 282 10.04 -20.87 16.60
C ALA A 282 11.10 -21.31 15.57
N ALA A 283 10.70 -21.85 14.42
CA ALA A 283 11.61 -22.30 13.37
C ALA A 283 12.26 -21.11 12.66
N TYR A 284 11.48 -20.06 12.37
CA TYR A 284 11.98 -18.81 11.84
C TYR A 284 13.02 -18.18 12.78
N GLN A 285 12.69 -18.07 14.07
CA GLN A 285 13.57 -17.47 15.08
C GLN A 285 14.88 -18.26 15.28
N GLU A 286 14.82 -19.58 15.17
CA GLU A 286 16.02 -20.41 15.19
C GLU A 286 16.90 -20.15 13.97
N ARG A 287 16.33 -20.04 12.77
CA ARG A 287 17.09 -19.68 11.57
C ARG A 287 17.75 -18.31 11.70
N VAL A 288 17.01 -17.31 12.18
CA VAL A 288 17.55 -15.96 12.41
C VAL A 288 18.79 -16.01 13.31
N ARG A 289 18.74 -16.77 14.42
CA ARG A 289 19.91 -16.96 15.30
C ARG A 289 21.06 -17.69 14.63
N GLN A 290 20.78 -18.80 13.94
CA GLN A 290 21.81 -19.63 13.31
C GLN A 290 22.57 -18.88 12.21
N TRP A 291 21.88 -18.02 11.48
CA TRP A 291 22.47 -17.29 10.35
C TRP A 291 23.02 -15.92 10.73
N GLY A 292 22.79 -15.45 11.96
CA GLY A 292 23.09 -14.07 12.35
C GLY A 292 22.29 -13.06 11.52
N ALA A 293 21.06 -13.42 11.17
CA ALA A 293 20.16 -12.57 10.40
C ALA A 293 19.61 -11.42 11.26
N TYR A 294 18.91 -10.47 10.64
CA TYR A 294 18.34 -9.33 11.37
C TYR A 294 17.37 -9.80 12.47
N PRO A 295 17.57 -9.40 13.75
CA PRO A 295 16.91 -10.06 14.88
C PRO A 295 15.50 -9.53 15.17
N HIS A 296 15.12 -8.37 14.64
CA HIS A 296 13.82 -7.78 14.91
C HIS A 296 12.83 -8.15 13.83
N ASN A 297 11.73 -8.78 14.22
CA ASN A 297 10.64 -9.04 13.31
C ASN A 297 9.51 -8.04 13.55
N PRO A 298 8.82 -7.59 12.49
CA PRO A 298 7.53 -6.98 12.60
C PRO A 298 6.71 -7.67 13.68
N ASP A 299 6.47 -8.99 13.71
CA ASP A 299 5.70 -9.78 14.73
C ASP A 299 5.92 -9.45 16.22
N GLN A 300 6.99 -8.75 16.58
CA GLN A 300 7.28 -8.30 17.95
C GLN A 300 7.15 -6.77 18.16
N HIS A 301 7.04 -5.99 17.08
CA HIS A 301 7.07 -4.53 17.05
C HIS A 301 5.85 -3.91 16.31
N PRO A 302 4.60 -4.09 16.81
CA PRO A 302 3.39 -3.54 16.16
C PRO A 302 3.30 -2.02 16.18
N GLU A 303 4.06 -1.37 17.06
CA GLU A 303 4.12 0.09 17.20
C GLU A 303 4.56 0.83 15.92
N TYR A 304 5.17 0.15 14.95
CA TYR A 304 5.58 0.75 13.67
C TYR A 304 4.53 0.65 12.55
N GLY A 305 3.31 0.25 12.89
CA GLY A 305 2.17 0.14 11.97
C GLY A 305 2.28 -1.03 11.00
N GLY A 306 1.15 -1.35 10.38
CA GLY A 306 1.00 -2.49 9.46
C GLY A 306 1.38 -2.20 8.01
N SER A 307 1.40 -3.28 7.23
CA SER A 307 1.52 -3.31 5.78
C SER A 307 0.16 -3.11 5.12
N THR A 308 0.13 -2.69 3.84
CA THR A 308 -1.13 -2.63 3.05
C THR A 308 -1.74 -4.01 2.78
N TYR A 309 -1.06 -5.07 3.21
CA TYR A 309 -1.56 -6.44 3.25
C TYR A 309 -2.24 -6.80 4.59
N ASN A 310 -2.39 -5.87 5.53
CA ASN A 310 -3.05 -6.12 6.81
C ASN A 310 -4.44 -5.49 6.88
N LEU A 311 -5.16 -5.89 7.92
CA LEU A 311 -6.45 -5.35 8.31
C LEU A 311 -6.25 -4.47 9.55
N HIS A 312 -6.97 -3.35 9.60
CA HIS A 312 -7.23 -2.65 10.84
C HIS A 312 -8.08 -3.51 11.78
N ARG A 313 -8.16 -3.11 13.04
CA ARG A 313 -8.87 -3.85 14.09
C ARG A 313 -10.38 -4.06 13.82
N ASP A 314 -11.01 -3.19 13.04
CA ASP A 314 -12.42 -3.33 12.64
C ASP A 314 -12.64 -4.20 11.39
N GLY A 315 -11.56 -4.78 10.86
CA GLY A 315 -11.54 -5.65 9.69
C GLY A 315 -11.57 -4.90 8.36
N SER A 316 -11.43 -3.58 8.34
CA SER A 316 -11.16 -2.81 7.13
C SER A 316 -9.69 -2.96 6.72
N GLY A 317 -9.38 -2.72 5.45
CA GLY A 317 -8.02 -2.87 4.94
C GLY A 317 -7.16 -1.63 5.12
N ILE A 318 -5.86 -1.83 5.39
CA ILE A 318 -4.90 -0.72 5.47
C ILE A 318 -4.65 -0.16 4.07
N ALA A 319 -5.21 1.02 3.80
CA ALA A 319 -5.16 1.67 2.48
C ALA A 319 -3.95 2.60 2.31
N PHE A 320 -3.34 3.06 3.39
CA PHE A 320 -2.19 3.98 3.36
C PHE A 320 -0.93 3.31 3.90
N THR A 321 0.22 3.68 3.35
CA THR A 321 1.52 3.31 3.90
C THR A 321 2.47 4.49 3.80
N SER A 322 3.45 4.56 4.71
CA SER A 322 4.47 5.58 4.71
C SER A 322 5.87 5.03 4.92
N ARG A 323 6.87 5.76 4.37
CA ARG A 323 8.30 5.62 4.68
C ARG A 323 8.81 6.45 5.86
N ARG A 324 8.00 7.29 6.52
CA ARG A 324 8.41 8.05 7.72
C ARG A 324 8.19 7.29 9.03
N ARG A 325 8.58 6.01 9.00
CA ARG A 325 8.50 5.07 10.12
C ARG A 325 9.60 4.02 9.96
N PRO A 326 10.04 3.34 11.03
CA PRO A 326 10.94 2.19 10.90
C PRO A 326 10.31 1.07 10.06
N ILE A 327 10.88 0.80 8.87
CA ILE A 327 10.48 -0.33 8.01
C ILE A 327 11.42 -1.53 8.25
N LEU A 328 11.06 -2.41 9.18
CA LEU A 328 11.93 -3.52 9.61
C LEU A 328 12.21 -4.50 8.46
N THR A 329 11.25 -4.69 7.55
CA THR A 329 11.36 -5.57 6.39
C THR A 329 12.39 -5.13 5.34
N MET A 330 12.94 -3.92 5.47
CA MET A 330 14.00 -3.40 4.59
C MET A 330 15.41 -3.55 5.18
N ARG A 331 15.59 -4.08 6.39
CA ARG A 331 16.94 -4.23 6.95
C ARG A 331 17.75 -5.29 6.17
N PRO A 332 19.05 -5.06 5.92
CA PRO A 332 19.95 -6.11 5.47
C PRO A 332 19.86 -7.32 6.39
N GLY A 333 19.79 -8.51 5.80
CA GLY A 333 19.63 -9.75 6.56
C GLY A 333 18.23 -10.00 7.10
N PHE A 334 17.22 -9.18 6.80
CA PHE A 334 15.83 -9.52 7.11
C PHE A 334 15.37 -10.73 6.27
N LEU A 335 15.00 -11.82 6.95
CA LEU A 335 14.41 -12.98 6.30
C LEU A 335 12.90 -12.78 6.16
N SER A 336 12.38 -12.83 4.94
CA SER A 336 10.94 -12.65 4.67
C SER A 336 10.16 -13.94 4.88
N ILE A 337 10.74 -15.08 4.46
CA ILE A 337 10.11 -16.40 4.51
C ILE A 337 11.13 -17.41 5.05
N ASN A 338 10.67 -18.34 5.89
CA ASN A 338 11.48 -19.46 6.35
C ASN A 338 11.56 -20.56 5.27
N ASP A 339 12.20 -20.26 4.15
CA ASP A 339 12.28 -21.11 2.95
C ASP A 339 13.23 -22.30 3.14
N GLU A 340 12.75 -23.55 3.05
CA GLU A 340 13.60 -24.73 3.19
C GLU A 340 14.59 -24.92 2.02
N ARG A 341 14.34 -24.28 0.88
CA ARG A 341 15.11 -24.44 -0.37
C ARG A 341 16.02 -23.26 -0.67
N GLY A 342 16.09 -22.27 0.21
CA GLY A 342 16.86 -21.05 -0.04
C GLY A 342 16.87 -20.05 1.10
N SER A 343 17.22 -18.82 0.75
CA SER A 343 17.30 -17.67 1.67
C SER A 343 15.92 -17.17 2.12
N GLY A 344 14.88 -17.35 1.29
CA GLY A 344 13.55 -16.81 1.56
C GLY A 344 13.46 -15.28 1.51
N LEU A 345 14.43 -14.60 0.90
CA LEU A 345 14.41 -13.14 0.74
C LEU A 345 13.31 -12.71 -0.24
N ARG A 346 12.62 -11.62 0.09
CA ARG A 346 11.68 -10.90 -0.79
C ARG A 346 11.95 -9.39 -0.77
N HIS A 347 11.42 -8.65 -1.75
CA HIS A 347 11.44 -7.19 -1.81
C HIS A 347 12.87 -6.61 -1.74
N TYR A 348 13.12 -5.63 -0.87
CA TYR A 348 14.41 -4.94 -0.77
C TYR A 348 15.60 -5.92 -0.58
N PRO A 349 15.57 -6.87 0.38
CA PRO A 349 16.63 -7.88 0.47
C PRO A 349 16.82 -8.73 -0.78
N ALA A 350 15.75 -9.13 -1.49
CA ALA A 350 15.85 -9.96 -2.69
C ALA A 350 16.50 -9.22 -3.87
N ASP A 351 16.26 -7.92 -3.99
CA ASP A 351 16.83 -7.10 -5.06
C ASP A 351 18.35 -6.92 -4.90
N SER A 352 18.90 -7.20 -3.70
CA SER A 352 20.36 -7.27 -3.51
C SER A 352 21.03 -8.35 -4.36
N HIS A 353 20.32 -9.41 -4.77
CA HIS A 353 20.84 -10.39 -5.73
C HIS A 353 21.19 -9.75 -7.08
N ILE A 354 20.39 -8.78 -7.54
CA ILE A 354 20.59 -8.06 -8.80
C ILE A 354 21.76 -7.10 -8.67
N LEU A 355 21.82 -6.34 -7.56
CA LEU A 355 22.89 -5.38 -7.31
C LEU A 355 24.26 -6.08 -7.18
N ALA A 356 24.32 -7.16 -6.40
CA ALA A 356 25.54 -7.96 -6.26
C ALA A 356 25.97 -8.58 -7.60
N TRP A 357 25.02 -8.99 -8.44
CA TRP A 357 25.31 -9.51 -9.78
C TRP A 357 25.86 -8.42 -10.71
N LEU A 358 25.24 -7.23 -10.74
CA LEU A 358 25.73 -6.10 -11.55
C LEU A 358 27.17 -5.72 -11.18
N GLU A 359 27.47 -5.64 -9.88
CA GLU A 359 28.81 -5.36 -9.37
C GLU A 359 29.80 -6.47 -9.75
N ALA A 360 29.45 -7.74 -9.52
CA ALA A 360 30.32 -8.87 -9.80
C ALA A 360 30.64 -9.04 -11.30
N ARG A 361 29.69 -8.74 -12.19
CA ARG A 361 29.92 -8.74 -13.66
C ARG A 361 30.59 -7.46 -14.17
N GLY A 362 30.81 -6.46 -13.29
CA GLY A 362 31.48 -5.21 -13.62
C GLY A 362 30.65 -4.28 -14.51
N PHE A 363 29.32 -4.33 -14.41
CA PHE A 363 28.45 -3.39 -15.11
C PHE A 363 28.43 -2.04 -14.37
N PRO A 364 28.71 -0.91 -15.02
CA PRO A 364 28.43 0.40 -14.45
C PRO A 364 26.92 0.65 -14.48
N PHE A 365 26.33 0.98 -13.33
CA PHE A 365 24.91 1.30 -13.21
C PHE A 365 24.69 2.45 -12.22
N ASP A 366 23.59 3.17 -12.42
CA ASP A 366 23.02 4.07 -11.43
C ASP A 366 21.74 3.42 -10.84
N ILE A 367 21.30 3.91 -9.68
CA ILE A 367 20.01 3.54 -9.09
C ILE A 367 19.07 4.74 -9.16
N VAL A 368 17.83 4.49 -9.56
CA VAL A 368 16.69 5.41 -9.49
C VAL A 368 15.53 4.73 -8.77
N THR A 369 14.58 5.50 -8.22
CA THR A 369 13.43 4.94 -7.49
C THR A 369 12.11 5.21 -8.20
N ASP A 370 11.07 4.43 -7.89
CA ASP A 370 9.72 4.72 -8.39
C ASP A 370 9.23 6.12 -7.98
N GLU A 371 9.63 6.59 -6.80
CA GLU A 371 9.29 7.94 -6.32
C GLU A 371 9.88 9.01 -7.22
N ASP A 372 11.17 8.91 -7.55
CA ASP A 372 11.83 9.85 -8.45
C ASP A 372 11.23 9.75 -9.87
N LEU A 373 10.88 8.54 -10.31
CA LEU A 373 10.24 8.31 -11.61
C LEU A 373 8.85 8.94 -11.69
N ASP A 374 8.06 8.88 -10.63
CA ASP A 374 6.76 9.54 -10.55
C ASP A 374 6.91 11.07 -10.56
N ASP A 375 7.94 11.59 -9.91
CA ASP A 375 8.18 13.03 -9.79
C ASP A 375 8.76 13.67 -11.06
N GLU A 376 9.72 13.00 -11.70
CA GLU A 376 10.49 13.52 -12.85
C GLU A 376 10.02 12.95 -14.21
N GLY A 377 9.23 11.87 -14.19
CA GLY A 377 8.69 11.23 -15.40
C GLY A 377 9.78 10.63 -16.31
N VAL A 378 9.49 10.52 -17.60
CA VAL A 378 10.40 9.89 -18.59
C VAL A 378 11.78 10.57 -18.66
N ALA A 379 11.87 11.85 -18.28
CA ALA A 379 13.13 12.59 -18.28
C ALA A 379 14.18 11.97 -17.35
N LEU A 380 13.75 11.28 -16.29
CA LEU A 380 14.64 10.52 -15.40
C LEU A 380 15.32 9.37 -16.13
N LEU A 381 14.60 8.72 -17.07
CA LEU A 381 15.07 7.51 -17.75
C LEU A 381 15.80 7.80 -19.07
N THR A 382 15.55 8.96 -19.69
CA THR A 382 16.15 9.36 -20.97
C THR A 382 17.68 9.24 -21.05
N PRO A 383 18.46 9.49 -19.98
CA PRO A 383 19.92 9.34 -20.05
C PRO A 383 20.41 7.89 -20.18
N TYR A 384 19.57 6.91 -19.86
CA TYR A 384 19.96 5.50 -19.79
C TYR A 384 19.57 4.75 -21.06
N ARG A 385 20.44 3.82 -21.46
CA ARG A 385 20.16 2.92 -22.59
C ARG A 385 19.36 1.70 -22.17
N ALA A 386 19.59 1.27 -20.93
CA ALA A 386 18.96 0.10 -20.34
C ALA A 386 18.40 0.44 -18.96
N VAL A 387 17.16 0.04 -18.71
CA VAL A 387 16.53 0.08 -17.39
C VAL A 387 16.23 -1.36 -16.96
N LEU A 388 16.60 -1.74 -15.75
CA LEU A 388 16.28 -3.03 -15.15
C LEU A 388 15.32 -2.79 -13.98
N THR A 389 14.25 -3.58 -13.90
CA THR A 389 13.39 -3.58 -12.72
C THR A 389 14.00 -4.43 -11.60
N GLY A 390 13.48 -4.26 -10.38
CA GLY A 390 13.63 -5.26 -9.33
C GLY A 390 12.90 -6.59 -9.64
N SER A 391 13.01 -7.51 -8.69
CA SER A 391 12.39 -8.85 -8.72
C SER A 391 10.86 -8.83 -8.53
N HIS A 392 10.28 -7.72 -8.07
CA HIS A 392 8.84 -7.59 -7.84
C HIS A 392 8.33 -6.12 -7.88
N PRO A 393 8.26 -5.49 -9.07
CA PRO A 393 7.73 -4.13 -9.23
C PRO A 393 6.19 -4.11 -9.29
N GLU A 394 5.51 -4.54 -8.22
CA GLU A 394 4.05 -4.76 -8.19
C GLU A 394 3.21 -3.47 -8.24
N TYR A 395 3.69 -2.36 -7.65
CA TYR A 395 2.90 -1.14 -7.41
C TYR A 395 3.36 0.04 -8.25
N HIS A 396 2.45 0.66 -8.99
CA HIS A 396 2.76 1.79 -9.86
C HIS A 396 1.67 2.87 -9.85
N THR A 397 2.10 4.12 -10.01
CA THR A 397 1.24 5.28 -10.30
C THR A 397 0.99 5.39 -11.81
N LEU A 398 0.05 6.26 -12.21
CA LEU A 398 -0.13 6.61 -13.62
C LEU A 398 1.16 7.20 -14.22
N GLY A 399 1.83 8.09 -13.47
CA GLY A 399 3.06 8.75 -13.92
C GLY A 399 4.19 7.77 -14.21
N THR A 400 4.44 6.81 -13.31
CA THR A 400 5.48 5.79 -13.53
C THR A 400 5.20 4.89 -14.73
N LEU A 401 3.94 4.46 -14.93
CA LEU A 401 3.58 3.66 -16.12
C LEU A 401 3.73 4.45 -17.41
N ASP A 402 3.26 5.70 -17.44
CA ASP A 402 3.39 6.56 -18.61
C ASP A 402 4.87 6.84 -18.94
N ALA A 403 5.71 7.03 -17.92
CA ALA A 403 7.16 7.23 -18.09
C ALA A 403 7.86 6.00 -18.67
N LEU A 404 7.57 4.80 -18.17
CA LEU A 404 8.15 3.55 -18.68
C LEU A 404 7.69 3.24 -20.11
N GLN A 405 6.41 3.48 -20.39
CA GLN A 405 5.87 3.33 -21.73
C GLN A 405 6.54 4.31 -22.71
N ALA A 406 6.63 5.60 -22.34
CA ALA A 406 7.31 6.59 -23.16
C ALA A 406 8.79 6.28 -23.36
N TYR A 407 9.49 5.80 -22.33
CA TYR A 407 10.88 5.37 -22.42
C TYR A 407 11.05 4.26 -23.47
N THR A 408 10.27 3.19 -23.37
CA THR A 408 10.36 2.06 -24.33
C THR A 408 9.91 2.41 -25.74
N GLU A 409 9.06 3.41 -25.93
CA GLU A 409 8.62 3.90 -27.25
C GLU A 409 9.61 4.87 -27.92
N ASN A 410 10.60 5.37 -27.18
CA ASN A 410 11.58 6.35 -27.64
C ASN A 410 13.01 5.82 -27.42
N ASP A 411 13.34 4.68 -28.04
CA ASP A 411 14.66 4.03 -28.04
C ASP A 411 15.11 3.29 -26.77
N GLY A 412 14.40 3.48 -25.66
CA GLY A 412 14.71 2.86 -24.38
C GLY A 412 14.55 1.34 -24.38
N ARG A 413 15.47 0.65 -23.69
CA ARG A 413 15.44 -0.80 -23.53
C ARG A 413 15.15 -1.19 -22.07
N LEU A 414 14.14 -2.03 -21.85
CA LEU A 414 13.66 -2.40 -20.53
C LEU A 414 13.84 -3.90 -20.29
N ALA A 415 14.49 -4.27 -19.17
CA ALA A 415 14.55 -5.63 -18.68
C ALA A 415 13.66 -5.78 -17.45
N TYR A 416 12.54 -6.50 -17.59
CA TYR A 416 11.63 -6.84 -16.51
C TYR A 416 12.05 -8.18 -15.87
N LEU A 417 12.61 -8.11 -14.67
CA LEU A 417 13.34 -9.21 -14.02
C LEU A 417 12.53 -9.93 -12.91
N GLY A 418 11.23 -9.70 -12.87
CA GLY A 418 10.34 -10.20 -11.82
C GLY A 418 9.12 -10.95 -12.33
N GLY A 419 8.20 -11.19 -11.40
CA GLY A 419 6.82 -11.64 -11.62
C GLY A 419 5.84 -10.71 -10.90
N ASN A 420 4.58 -10.70 -11.34
CA ASN A 420 3.52 -9.83 -10.82
C ASN A 420 3.91 -8.34 -10.77
N GLY A 421 4.56 -7.87 -11.83
CA GLY A 421 4.89 -6.47 -12.03
C GLY A 421 3.71 -5.67 -12.56
N PHE A 422 3.67 -4.37 -12.23
CA PHE A 422 2.72 -3.41 -12.79
C PHE A 422 1.25 -3.77 -12.52
N TYR A 423 0.98 -4.39 -11.38
CA TYR A 423 -0.30 -5.02 -11.07
C TYR A 423 -1.28 -4.05 -10.41
N TRP A 424 -0.87 -3.46 -9.29
CA TRP A 424 -1.70 -2.54 -8.51
C TRP A 424 -1.48 -1.09 -8.91
N ARG A 425 -2.61 -0.39 -9.07
CA ARG A 425 -2.62 1.07 -9.17
C ARG A 425 -2.58 1.68 -7.77
N ILE A 426 -1.66 2.62 -7.58
CA ILE A 426 -1.58 3.46 -6.38
C ILE A 426 -1.74 4.94 -6.74
N ALA A 427 -2.08 5.75 -5.73
CA ALA A 427 -2.14 7.20 -5.84
C ALA A 427 -1.17 7.88 -4.88
N ARG A 428 -0.58 9.00 -5.32
CA ARG A 428 0.33 9.84 -4.56
C ARG A 428 -0.12 11.30 -4.60
N ASP A 429 0.25 12.06 -3.59
CA ASP A 429 0.19 13.52 -3.57
C ASP A 429 1.60 14.08 -3.32
N LYS A 430 2.03 15.03 -4.15
CA LYS A 430 3.32 15.74 -4.02
C LYS A 430 3.41 16.56 -2.73
N LYS A 431 2.28 16.91 -2.09
CA LYS A 431 2.26 17.60 -0.79
C LYS A 431 2.60 16.65 0.38
N THR A 432 2.35 15.35 0.21
CA THR A 432 2.65 14.30 1.19
C THR A 432 3.43 13.17 0.51
N PRO A 433 4.64 13.45 -0.04
CA PRO A 433 5.35 12.50 -0.90
C PRO A 433 5.84 11.23 -0.16
N HIS A 434 5.76 11.24 1.17
CA HIS A 434 6.17 10.15 2.02
C HIS A 434 5.16 9.01 2.17
N LEU A 435 3.98 9.17 1.59
CA LEU A 435 2.92 8.17 1.65
C LEU A 435 2.31 7.96 0.26
N PHE A 436 1.64 6.83 0.10
CA PHE A 436 0.72 6.60 -1.02
C PHE A 436 -0.53 5.87 -0.54
N GLU A 437 -1.55 5.89 -1.40
CA GLU A 437 -2.83 5.23 -1.20
C GLU A 437 -2.98 4.04 -2.15
N LEU A 438 -3.48 2.92 -1.62
CA LEU A 438 -3.87 1.72 -2.33
C LEU A 438 -5.32 1.36 -1.97
N ARG A 439 -6.15 1.14 -2.98
CA ARG A 439 -7.49 0.55 -2.80
C ARG A 439 -7.62 -0.75 -3.59
N ARG A 440 -7.87 -1.86 -2.90
CA ARG A 440 -8.08 -3.18 -3.51
C ARG A 440 -9.50 -3.35 -4.06
N ALA A 441 -9.80 -2.60 -5.13
CA ALA A 441 -11.11 -2.55 -5.78
C ALA A 441 -11.32 -3.69 -6.81
N GLU A 442 -12.59 -4.06 -7.01
CA GLU A 442 -13.12 -4.98 -8.05
C GLU A 442 -12.62 -6.44 -8.04
N GLY A 443 -11.30 -6.67 -8.21
CA GLY A 443 -10.71 -7.98 -8.43
C GLY A 443 -9.25 -8.04 -8.01
N GLY A 444 -8.57 -9.13 -8.39
CA GLY A 444 -7.16 -9.36 -8.06
C GLY A 444 -6.95 -10.30 -6.89
N THR A 445 -5.70 -10.75 -6.72
CA THR A 445 -5.24 -11.44 -5.51
C THR A 445 -5.25 -10.46 -4.34
N ARG A 446 -6.29 -10.54 -3.51
CA ARG A 446 -6.60 -9.56 -2.47
C ARG A 446 -6.68 -10.24 -1.12
N LEU A 447 -5.99 -9.71 -0.12
CA LEU A 447 -6.21 -10.08 1.28
C LEU A 447 -7.39 -9.38 1.92
N TRP A 448 -7.74 -8.21 1.40
CA TRP A 448 -8.91 -7.45 1.80
C TRP A 448 -9.50 -6.79 0.57
N ALA A 449 -10.81 -6.57 0.59
CA ALA A 449 -11.52 -5.88 -0.47
C ALA A 449 -11.98 -4.52 0.06
N ALA A 450 -11.78 -3.47 -0.73
CA ALA A 450 -12.36 -2.17 -0.42
C ALA A 450 -13.90 -2.30 -0.33
N GLU A 451 -14.52 -1.53 0.56
CA GLU A 451 -15.98 -1.50 0.70
C GLU A 451 -16.63 -0.98 -0.60
N PRO A 452 -17.82 -1.48 -0.98
CA PRO A 452 -18.55 -0.95 -2.12
C PRO A 452 -18.75 0.57 -2.01
N GLY A 453 -18.48 1.29 -3.10
CA GLY A 453 -18.51 2.75 -3.14
C GLY A 453 -17.18 3.40 -2.80
N GLU A 454 -16.22 2.70 -2.18
CA GLU A 454 -14.95 3.27 -1.70
C GLU A 454 -13.78 2.89 -2.60
N TYR A 455 -13.99 2.82 -3.92
CA TYR A 455 -12.96 2.34 -4.87
C TYR A 455 -12.09 3.45 -5.44
N PHE A 456 -12.54 4.70 -5.36
CA PHE A 456 -11.79 5.85 -5.86
C PHE A 456 -10.87 6.37 -4.76
N HIS A 457 -9.58 6.54 -5.10
CA HIS A 457 -8.59 7.11 -4.19
C HIS A 457 -9.02 8.51 -3.72
N ALA A 458 -8.69 8.84 -2.48
CA ALA A 458 -8.81 10.19 -1.98
C ALA A 458 -7.73 11.09 -2.60
N LEU A 459 -6.50 10.61 -2.76
CA LEU A 459 -5.34 11.44 -3.14
C LEU A 459 -5.40 11.98 -4.58
N ASP A 460 -5.83 11.19 -5.55
CA ASP A 460 -5.92 11.61 -6.97
C ASP A 460 -7.37 11.58 -7.53
N GLY A 461 -8.31 11.12 -6.71
CA GLY A 461 -9.71 10.93 -7.08
C GLY A 461 -9.99 9.81 -8.06
N GLN A 462 -8.98 9.07 -8.53
CA GLN A 462 -9.12 8.10 -9.61
C GLN A 462 -9.52 6.72 -9.10
N LEU A 463 -10.05 5.88 -10.00
CA LEU A 463 -10.40 4.50 -9.66
C LEU A 463 -9.14 3.69 -9.33
N GLY A 464 -9.08 3.14 -8.12
CA GLY A 464 -8.02 2.22 -7.68
C GLY A 464 -8.17 0.82 -8.26
N GLY A 465 -7.58 -0.16 -7.58
CA GLY A 465 -7.58 -1.56 -8.00
C GLY A 465 -6.49 -1.88 -9.01
N LEU A 466 -6.80 -2.76 -9.97
CA LEU A 466 -5.82 -3.25 -10.93
C LEU A 466 -5.65 -2.31 -12.13
N TRP A 467 -4.43 -2.23 -12.65
CA TRP A 467 -4.19 -1.56 -13.94
C TRP A 467 -4.94 -2.19 -15.11
N ARG A 468 -5.18 -3.51 -15.05
CA ARG A 468 -6.04 -4.23 -16.00
C ARG A 468 -7.46 -3.67 -16.08
N ARG A 469 -8.01 -3.17 -14.97
CA ARG A 469 -9.35 -2.55 -14.92
C ARG A 469 -9.36 -1.12 -15.47
N ASN A 470 -8.19 -0.52 -15.57
CA ASN A 470 -7.96 0.76 -16.23
C ASN A 470 -7.48 0.59 -17.69
N ARG A 471 -7.62 -0.61 -18.28
CA ARG A 471 -7.15 -0.97 -19.64
C ARG A 471 -5.66 -0.68 -19.88
N ARG A 472 -4.84 -0.83 -18.84
CA ARG A 472 -3.38 -0.73 -18.90
C ARG A 472 -2.71 -1.99 -18.31
N PRO A 473 -3.15 -3.21 -18.66
CA PRO A 473 -2.55 -4.42 -18.09
C PRO A 473 -1.04 -4.52 -18.41
N PRO A 474 -0.24 -5.21 -17.58
CA PRO A 474 1.22 -5.31 -17.74
C PRO A 474 1.67 -5.78 -19.12
N GLN A 475 0.88 -6.65 -19.77
CA GLN A 475 1.15 -7.19 -21.10
C GLN A 475 1.42 -6.11 -22.15
N MET A 476 0.80 -4.94 -22.05
CA MET A 476 1.01 -3.82 -22.99
C MET A 476 2.39 -3.18 -22.86
N LEU A 477 2.98 -3.20 -21.66
CA LEU A 477 4.28 -2.61 -21.37
C LEU A 477 5.40 -3.64 -21.49
N VAL A 478 5.23 -4.80 -20.85
CA VAL A 478 6.29 -5.81 -20.69
C VAL A 478 6.00 -7.15 -21.38
N GLY A 479 4.95 -7.23 -22.21
CA GLY A 479 4.62 -8.40 -23.03
C GLY A 479 3.92 -9.54 -22.26
N ILE A 480 4.18 -9.66 -20.97
CA ILE A 480 3.61 -10.68 -20.07
C ILE A 480 2.90 -10.01 -18.88
N GLY A 481 2.07 -10.76 -18.16
CA GLY A 481 1.49 -10.31 -16.91
C GLY A 481 0.98 -11.46 -16.05
N PHE A 482 0.68 -11.13 -14.78
CA PHE A 482 0.40 -12.08 -13.70
C PHE A 482 -0.77 -13.02 -14.00
N VAL A 483 -0.51 -14.33 -13.85
CA VAL A 483 -1.52 -15.37 -14.09
C VAL A 483 -1.61 -16.43 -13.01
N GLY A 484 -0.58 -16.64 -12.20
CA GLY A 484 -0.66 -17.64 -11.15
C GLY A 484 0.33 -17.45 -10.03
N GLN A 485 -0.06 -17.92 -8.86
CA GLN A 485 0.70 -17.83 -7.62
C GLN A 485 0.62 -19.15 -6.86
N GLY A 486 1.70 -19.51 -6.17
CA GLY A 486 1.74 -20.65 -5.28
C GLY A 486 2.43 -20.35 -3.95
N ALA A 487 2.83 -21.42 -3.26
CA ALA A 487 3.76 -21.29 -2.13
C ALA A 487 5.11 -20.74 -2.60
N PHE A 488 6.00 -20.39 -1.67
CA PHE A 488 7.33 -19.89 -2.01
C PHE A 488 8.24 -21.02 -2.49
N GLU A 489 7.95 -21.51 -3.69
CA GLU A 489 8.57 -22.63 -4.36
C GLU A 489 8.86 -22.23 -5.81
N GLY A 490 9.99 -22.71 -6.33
CA GLY A 490 10.38 -22.52 -7.72
C GLY A 490 10.73 -23.83 -8.42
N THR A 491 10.65 -23.78 -9.74
CA THR A 491 11.06 -24.77 -10.73
C THR A 491 12.05 -24.12 -11.70
N HIS A 492 12.11 -24.60 -12.93
CA HIS A 492 13.08 -24.26 -13.97
C HIS A 492 12.39 -23.75 -15.24
N PHE A 493 13.18 -23.23 -16.18
CA PHE A 493 12.75 -22.90 -17.53
C PHE A 493 13.26 -23.93 -18.53
N ARG A 494 12.44 -24.22 -19.56
CA ARG A 494 12.85 -24.91 -20.78
C ARG A 494 12.91 -23.92 -21.96
N ARG A 495 14.00 -23.99 -22.73
CA ARG A 495 14.17 -23.24 -23.98
C ARG A 495 13.20 -23.72 -25.06
N LEU A 496 12.52 -22.78 -25.70
CA LEU A 496 11.68 -23.03 -26.88
C LEU A 496 12.48 -22.91 -28.18
N PRO A 497 11.99 -23.46 -29.32
CA PRO A 497 12.68 -23.36 -30.61
C PRO A 497 13.06 -21.94 -31.02
N ALA A 498 12.24 -20.94 -30.69
CA ALA A 498 12.49 -19.54 -31.01
C ALA A 498 13.78 -18.98 -30.35
N SER A 499 14.22 -19.55 -29.21
CA SER A 499 15.50 -19.19 -28.57
C SER A 499 16.75 -19.57 -29.41
N ARG A 500 16.57 -20.36 -30.48
CA ARG A 500 17.64 -20.77 -31.40
C ARG A 500 17.58 -20.06 -32.74
N ASP A 501 16.58 -19.21 -32.95
CA ASP A 501 16.52 -18.35 -34.12
C ASP A 501 17.71 -17.38 -34.11
N PRO A 502 18.46 -17.19 -35.21
CA PRO A 502 19.60 -16.28 -35.26
C PRO A 502 19.30 -14.85 -34.77
N ALA A 503 18.06 -14.38 -34.85
CA ALA A 503 17.65 -13.08 -34.33
C ALA A 503 17.66 -13.00 -32.79
N HIS A 504 17.52 -14.12 -32.09
CA HIS A 504 17.37 -14.19 -30.63
C HIS A 504 18.40 -15.08 -29.93
N ALA A 505 19.13 -15.91 -30.68
CA ALA A 505 20.09 -16.88 -30.15
C ALA A 505 21.19 -16.23 -29.30
N TRP A 506 21.50 -14.96 -29.56
CA TRP A 506 22.45 -14.15 -28.78
C TRP A 506 22.07 -14.04 -27.29
N ILE A 507 20.78 -14.16 -26.94
CA ILE A 507 20.32 -14.14 -25.54
C ILE A 507 20.86 -15.36 -24.77
N PHE A 508 21.02 -16.49 -25.46
CA PHE A 508 21.44 -17.77 -24.89
C PHE A 508 22.88 -18.15 -25.29
N GLU A 509 23.67 -17.19 -25.76
CA GLU A 509 25.08 -17.45 -26.05
C GLU A 509 25.80 -17.89 -24.77
N GLY A 510 26.55 -19.00 -24.84
CA GLY A 510 27.18 -19.62 -23.67
C GLY A 510 26.25 -20.50 -22.82
N VAL A 511 25.00 -20.70 -23.22
CA VAL A 511 24.04 -21.60 -22.55
C VAL A 511 23.75 -22.78 -23.47
N GLU A 512 24.31 -23.94 -23.13
CA GLU A 512 24.15 -25.17 -23.91
C GLU A 512 22.91 -25.97 -23.47
N GLU A 513 22.47 -25.77 -22.24
CA GLU A 513 21.39 -26.54 -21.66
C GLU A 513 20.02 -26.15 -22.23
N ASP A 514 19.18 -27.17 -22.46
CA ASP A 514 17.78 -26.97 -22.83
C ASP A 514 16.90 -26.60 -21.62
N VAL A 515 17.33 -26.99 -20.42
CA VAL A 515 16.69 -26.73 -19.13
C VAL A 515 17.66 -25.96 -18.26
N PHE A 516 17.19 -24.87 -17.64
CA PHE A 516 18.02 -24.05 -16.77
C PHE A 516 17.22 -23.45 -15.61
N GLY A 517 17.94 -23.09 -14.55
CA GLY A 517 17.35 -22.44 -13.39
C GLY A 517 16.65 -23.40 -12.43
N ASP A 518 17.01 -24.68 -12.42
CA ASP A 518 16.63 -25.70 -11.43
C ASP A 518 17.37 -25.55 -10.08
N TYR A 519 17.76 -24.32 -9.76
CA TYR A 519 18.54 -23.92 -8.60
C TYR A 519 18.20 -22.46 -8.27
N GLY A 520 18.42 -22.03 -7.03
CA GLY A 520 18.35 -20.62 -6.66
C GLY A 520 18.19 -20.41 -5.16
N LEU A 521 18.49 -19.19 -4.72
CA LEU A 521 18.35 -18.75 -3.33
C LEU A 521 16.90 -18.39 -2.95
N SER A 522 15.95 -18.46 -3.88
CA SER A 522 14.54 -18.15 -3.67
C SER A 522 13.68 -19.30 -4.17
N GLY A 523 13.06 -20.06 -3.27
CA GLY A 523 12.17 -21.17 -3.62
C GLY A 523 12.84 -22.38 -4.28
N GLY A 524 14.17 -22.36 -4.45
CA GLY A 524 14.95 -23.44 -5.06
C GLY A 524 15.02 -23.44 -6.58
N GLY A 525 14.44 -22.46 -7.28
CA GLY A 525 14.41 -22.42 -8.75
C GLY A 525 14.06 -21.05 -9.33
N ALA A 526 14.35 -20.84 -10.61
CA ALA A 526 14.24 -19.56 -11.31
C ALA A 526 12.81 -19.18 -11.72
N ALA A 527 11.90 -20.15 -11.78
CA ALA A 527 10.49 -19.91 -12.13
C ALA A 527 9.61 -20.25 -10.94
N GLY A 528 9.01 -19.28 -10.26
CA GLY A 528 8.32 -19.60 -9.01
C GLY A 528 7.69 -18.44 -8.27
N TYR A 529 6.95 -18.84 -7.24
CA TYR A 529 6.12 -18.02 -6.37
C TYR A 529 4.99 -17.28 -7.10
N GLU A 530 5.29 -16.42 -8.08
CA GLU A 530 4.32 -15.74 -8.93
C GLU A 530 4.81 -15.74 -10.38
N LEU A 531 3.91 -16.08 -11.30
CA LEU A 531 4.21 -16.38 -12.69
C LEU A 531 3.44 -15.45 -13.63
N ASP A 532 4.14 -14.93 -14.64
CA ASP A 532 3.57 -14.07 -15.67
C ASP A 532 3.65 -14.74 -17.05
N ARG A 533 2.63 -14.50 -17.88
CA ARG A 533 2.57 -15.01 -19.27
C ARG A 533 2.00 -14.01 -20.25
N THR A 534 2.20 -14.32 -21.53
CA THR A 534 1.58 -13.60 -22.65
C THR A 534 0.07 -13.82 -22.69
N ASP A 535 -0.65 -12.78 -23.11
CA ASP A 535 -2.06 -12.82 -23.47
C ASP A 535 -2.39 -11.75 -24.52
N PRO A 536 -2.58 -12.13 -25.80
CA PRO A 536 -2.96 -11.19 -26.86
C PRO A 536 -4.25 -10.42 -26.57
N ALA A 537 -5.20 -10.98 -25.80
CA ALA A 537 -6.43 -10.29 -25.43
C ALA A 537 -6.19 -9.16 -24.41
N LEU A 538 -5.04 -9.17 -23.73
CA LEU A 538 -4.60 -8.13 -22.81
C LEU A 538 -3.54 -7.21 -23.44
N GLY A 539 -3.29 -7.31 -24.74
CA GLY A 539 -2.43 -6.37 -25.46
C GLY A 539 -0.95 -6.75 -25.46
N THR A 540 -0.61 -8.01 -25.25
CA THR A 540 0.72 -8.52 -25.62
C THR A 540 1.02 -8.18 -27.09
N PRO A 541 2.18 -7.57 -27.42
CA PRO A 541 2.55 -7.25 -28.79
C PRO A 541 2.53 -8.46 -29.73
N HIS A 542 2.12 -8.25 -30.98
CA HIS A 542 1.97 -9.33 -31.96
C HIS A 542 3.28 -10.01 -32.37
N ASP A 543 4.38 -9.28 -32.27
CA ASP A 543 5.74 -9.69 -32.59
C ASP A 543 6.51 -10.20 -31.37
N VAL A 544 5.82 -10.44 -30.25
CA VAL A 544 6.45 -11.06 -29.07
C VAL A 544 6.99 -12.45 -29.39
N VAL A 545 8.20 -12.71 -28.91
CA VAL A 545 8.87 -14.00 -29.05
C VAL A 545 8.98 -14.65 -27.68
N ILE A 546 8.36 -15.82 -27.51
CA ILE A 546 8.49 -16.62 -26.30
C ILE A 546 9.74 -17.50 -26.45
N LEU A 547 10.75 -17.18 -25.66
CA LEU A 547 12.09 -17.77 -25.73
C LEU A 547 12.20 -19.01 -24.85
N ALA A 548 11.60 -18.98 -23.67
CA ALA A 548 11.57 -20.06 -22.71
C ALA A 548 10.23 -20.07 -21.97
N ARG A 549 9.83 -21.24 -21.48
CA ARG A 549 8.67 -21.39 -20.60
C ARG A 549 9.04 -22.28 -19.43
N SER A 550 8.53 -21.99 -18.24
CA SER A 550 8.70 -22.89 -17.11
C SER A 550 7.83 -24.13 -17.23
N GLU A 551 8.28 -25.21 -16.61
CA GLU A 551 7.62 -26.52 -16.64
C GLU A 551 7.62 -27.13 -15.23
N ASP A 552 6.76 -28.13 -15.03
CA ASP A 552 6.61 -28.84 -13.76
C ASP A 552 6.28 -27.90 -12.59
N GLU A 553 5.30 -27.02 -12.79
CA GLU A 553 4.89 -26.08 -11.77
C GLU A 553 4.48 -26.79 -10.47
N PRO A 554 4.89 -26.26 -9.30
CA PRO A 554 4.49 -26.82 -8.02
C PRO A 554 2.97 -26.96 -7.92
N SER A 555 2.49 -28.03 -7.30
CA SER A 555 1.04 -28.27 -7.15
C SER A 555 0.32 -27.20 -6.31
N SER A 556 1.08 -26.34 -5.64
CA SER A 556 0.57 -25.18 -4.89
C SER A 556 0.17 -24.01 -5.80
N VAL A 557 0.57 -24.01 -7.08
CA VAL A 557 0.29 -22.91 -8.01
C VAL A 557 -1.16 -22.96 -8.49
N GLU A 558 -1.87 -21.85 -8.29
CA GLU A 558 -3.25 -21.63 -8.71
C GLU A 558 -3.37 -20.41 -9.63
N LEU A 559 -4.46 -20.35 -10.42
CA LEU A 559 -4.78 -19.16 -11.21
C LEU A 559 -5.21 -18.00 -10.32
N VAL A 560 -4.77 -16.80 -10.68
CA VAL A 560 -5.21 -15.57 -10.03
C VAL A 560 -6.70 -15.28 -10.31
N PRO A 561 -7.43 -14.61 -9.40
CA PRO A 561 -8.88 -14.45 -9.50
C PRO A 561 -9.39 -13.83 -10.81
N GLU A 562 -8.65 -12.90 -11.40
CA GLU A 562 -8.98 -12.20 -12.64
C GLU A 562 -8.81 -13.04 -13.90
N GLU A 563 -8.11 -14.17 -13.81
CA GLU A 563 -8.03 -15.19 -14.87
C GLU A 563 -9.23 -16.16 -14.81
N LEU A 564 -10.02 -16.11 -13.74
CA LEU A 564 -11.19 -16.96 -13.52
C LEU A 564 -12.50 -16.17 -13.72
N ILE A 565 -13.14 -16.33 -14.88
CA ILE A 565 -14.52 -15.85 -15.10
C ILE A 565 -15.54 -16.92 -14.71
N VAL A 566 -15.32 -18.16 -15.13
CA VAL A 566 -16.17 -19.33 -14.80
C VAL A 566 -15.32 -20.61 -14.90
N ARG A 567 -15.57 -21.59 -14.03
CA ARG A 567 -14.78 -22.84 -13.95
C ARG A 567 -15.01 -23.83 -15.12
N ARG A 568 -16.02 -23.59 -15.97
CA ARG A 568 -16.36 -24.42 -17.14
C ARG A 568 -16.75 -23.50 -18.30
N GLY A 569 -16.53 -23.94 -19.54
CA GLY A 569 -17.01 -23.24 -20.72
C GLY A 569 -18.51 -22.93 -20.65
N THR A 570 -18.93 -21.82 -21.25
CA THR A 570 -20.34 -21.40 -21.29
C THR A 570 -21.15 -22.20 -22.32
N LEU A 571 -20.48 -22.96 -23.19
CA LEU A 571 -21.08 -23.89 -24.13
C LEU A 571 -20.57 -25.31 -23.83
N GLU A 572 -21.43 -26.30 -24.06
CA GLU A 572 -21.08 -27.70 -23.91
C GLU A 572 -19.99 -28.06 -24.94
N GLY A 573 -18.81 -28.48 -24.47
CA GLY A 573 -17.65 -28.79 -25.31
C GLY A 573 -16.63 -27.65 -25.49
N ASP A 574 -16.89 -26.45 -24.99
CA ASP A 574 -15.90 -25.37 -25.02
C ASP A 574 -14.73 -25.69 -24.08
N PRO A 575 -13.46 -25.60 -24.53
CA PRO A 575 -12.33 -25.59 -23.62
C PRO A 575 -12.41 -24.36 -22.70
N PRO A 576 -11.77 -24.40 -21.52
CA PRO A 576 -11.62 -23.20 -20.71
C PRO A 576 -10.99 -22.09 -21.54
N ARG A 577 -11.50 -20.85 -21.45
CA ARG A 577 -10.96 -19.70 -22.21
C ARG A 577 -9.52 -19.32 -21.82
N LYS A 578 -9.04 -19.84 -20.69
CA LYS A 578 -7.72 -19.58 -20.13
C LYS A 578 -7.01 -20.90 -19.87
N VAL A 579 -5.68 -20.87 -19.97
CA VAL A 579 -4.84 -22.04 -19.74
C VAL A 579 -4.89 -22.43 -18.26
N PRO A 580 -5.39 -23.63 -17.91
CA PRO A 580 -5.45 -24.06 -16.52
C PRO A 580 -4.06 -24.41 -15.97
N PRO A 581 -3.83 -24.35 -14.64
CA PRO A 581 -2.52 -24.60 -14.05
C PRO A 581 -1.91 -25.97 -14.38
N GLN A 582 -2.74 -26.96 -14.69
CA GLN A 582 -2.32 -28.31 -15.02
C GLN A 582 -1.95 -28.50 -16.50
N ALA A 583 -2.17 -27.49 -17.33
CA ALA A 583 -1.86 -27.58 -18.75
C ALA A 583 -0.34 -27.44 -18.98
N PRO A 584 0.26 -28.20 -19.91
CA PRO A 584 1.69 -28.09 -20.22
C PRO A 584 2.13 -26.71 -20.69
N GLU A 585 1.21 -25.89 -21.19
CA GLU A 585 1.45 -24.51 -21.63
C GLU A 585 1.19 -23.46 -20.54
N PHE A 586 0.96 -23.88 -19.30
CA PHE A 586 0.92 -23.01 -18.13
C PHE A 586 2.32 -22.88 -17.51
N GLY A 587 2.68 -21.67 -17.10
CA GLY A 587 3.97 -21.36 -16.52
C GLY A 587 4.35 -19.90 -16.77
N ALA A 588 5.47 -19.48 -16.17
CA ALA A 588 6.16 -18.26 -16.52
C ALA A 588 6.69 -18.31 -17.96
N GLU A 589 6.61 -17.20 -18.67
CA GLU A 589 7.14 -17.06 -20.03
C GLU A 589 8.25 -16.02 -20.07
N MET A 590 9.43 -16.44 -20.54
CA MET A 590 10.53 -15.55 -20.87
C MET A 590 10.35 -15.03 -22.29
N VAL A 591 10.21 -13.72 -22.46
CA VAL A 591 9.88 -13.11 -23.76
C VAL A 591 10.83 -11.99 -24.16
N TYR A 592 10.89 -11.75 -25.47
CA TYR A 592 11.56 -10.60 -26.08
C TYR A 592 10.69 -10.01 -27.18
N PHE A 593 10.71 -8.67 -27.32
CA PHE A 593 10.12 -7.96 -28.46
C PHE A 593 10.77 -6.60 -28.66
N ASP A 594 10.76 -6.14 -29.91
CA ASP A 594 11.21 -4.81 -30.25
C ASP A 594 10.09 -3.78 -30.00
N LYS A 595 10.49 -2.54 -29.78
CA LYS A 595 9.62 -1.37 -29.65
C LYS A 595 10.02 -0.33 -30.70
N PRO A 596 9.16 0.68 -30.96
CA PRO A 596 9.50 1.75 -31.89
C PRO A 596 10.86 2.39 -31.61
N ASN A 597 11.47 2.96 -32.64
CA ASN A 597 12.71 3.74 -32.55
C ASN A 597 13.93 2.99 -31.99
N GLY A 598 13.93 1.65 -32.03
CA GLY A 598 15.04 0.83 -31.54
C GLY A 598 14.98 0.52 -30.04
N GLY A 599 13.85 0.82 -29.40
CA GLY A 599 13.54 0.32 -28.07
C GLY A 599 13.34 -1.20 -28.09
N ALA A 600 13.45 -1.84 -26.93
CA ALA A 600 13.25 -3.28 -26.80
C ALA A 600 12.84 -3.65 -25.38
N VAL A 601 12.17 -4.79 -25.23
CA VAL A 601 11.80 -5.32 -23.92
C VAL A 601 12.19 -6.78 -23.82
N PHE A 602 12.81 -7.13 -22.70
CA PHE A 602 13.06 -8.50 -22.27
C PHE A 602 12.39 -8.74 -20.92
N SER A 603 11.63 -9.82 -20.78
CA SER A 603 10.87 -10.13 -19.57
C SER A 603 11.04 -11.58 -19.16
N VAL A 604 11.18 -11.85 -17.86
CA VAL A 604 11.42 -13.21 -17.33
C VAL A 604 10.17 -13.88 -16.73
N GLY A 605 9.26 -13.09 -16.18
CA GLY A 605 7.94 -13.54 -15.72
C GLY A 605 7.92 -14.37 -14.44
N SER A 606 8.93 -14.22 -13.58
CA SER A 606 9.05 -14.96 -12.32
C SER A 606 9.73 -14.12 -11.24
N ILE A 607 9.18 -14.14 -10.02
CA ILE A 607 9.78 -13.46 -8.86
C ILE A 607 11.10 -14.12 -8.45
N THR A 608 11.22 -15.44 -8.57
CA THR A 608 12.39 -16.16 -8.07
C THR A 608 13.57 -16.15 -9.04
N PHE A 609 13.41 -15.60 -10.25
CA PHE A 609 14.45 -15.57 -11.30
C PHE A 609 15.77 -15.00 -10.80
N CYS A 610 15.72 -13.84 -10.12
CA CYS A 610 16.91 -13.16 -9.63
C CYS A 610 17.61 -13.92 -8.49
N GLY A 611 16.88 -14.74 -7.73
CA GLY A 611 17.46 -15.64 -6.72
C GLY A 611 18.35 -16.72 -7.35
N SER A 612 18.16 -17.01 -8.64
CA SER A 612 18.95 -17.96 -9.42
C SER A 612 20.12 -17.33 -10.17
N LEU A 613 20.41 -16.04 -9.98
CA LEU A 613 21.65 -15.45 -10.50
C LEU A 613 22.88 -16.08 -9.83
N TRP A 614 22.77 -16.37 -8.53
CA TRP A 614 23.85 -16.98 -7.76
C TRP A 614 23.95 -18.50 -7.97
N ARG A 615 24.85 -18.91 -8.88
CA ARG A 615 25.38 -20.28 -8.96
C ARG A 615 26.87 -20.23 -9.23
N ASN A 616 27.66 -20.86 -8.36
CA ASN A 616 29.11 -20.92 -8.46
C ASN A 616 29.78 -19.54 -8.69
N GLY A 617 29.27 -18.48 -8.04
CA GLY A 617 29.79 -17.13 -8.21
C GLY A 617 29.32 -16.42 -9.48
N PHE A 618 28.04 -16.56 -9.83
CA PHE A 618 27.41 -15.97 -11.03
C PHE A 618 27.84 -16.58 -12.38
N GLU A 619 28.24 -17.85 -12.38
CA GLU A 619 28.65 -18.61 -13.57
C GLU A 619 27.56 -19.58 -14.08
N GLY A 620 26.33 -19.41 -13.58
CA GLY A 620 25.19 -20.25 -13.98
C GLY A 620 24.49 -19.74 -15.25
N PRO A 621 23.70 -20.58 -15.93
CA PRO A 621 22.96 -20.19 -17.13
C PRO A 621 22.06 -18.94 -16.97
N VAL A 622 21.41 -18.77 -15.82
CA VAL A 622 20.53 -17.62 -15.55
C VAL A 622 21.33 -16.31 -15.56
N SER A 623 22.54 -16.34 -14.97
CA SER A 623 23.49 -15.22 -15.00
C SER A 623 23.94 -14.89 -16.42
N HIS A 624 24.33 -15.90 -17.22
CA HIS A 624 24.75 -15.70 -18.61
C HIS A 624 23.64 -15.14 -19.50
N ILE A 625 22.40 -15.62 -19.35
CA ILE A 625 21.24 -15.08 -20.09
C ILE A 625 21.06 -13.59 -19.79
N LEU A 626 21.03 -13.23 -18.51
CA LEU A 626 20.85 -11.83 -18.13
C LEU A 626 22.04 -10.98 -18.57
N GLU A 627 23.26 -11.52 -18.50
CA GLU A 627 24.48 -10.83 -18.95
C GLU A 627 24.40 -10.47 -20.43
N ASN A 628 24.01 -11.42 -21.28
CA ASN A 628 23.88 -11.20 -22.71
C ASN A 628 22.89 -10.07 -23.00
N VAL A 629 21.72 -10.11 -22.35
CA VAL A 629 20.68 -9.05 -22.45
C VAL A 629 21.23 -7.71 -22.02
N VAL A 630 21.84 -7.62 -20.83
CA VAL A 630 22.34 -6.36 -20.28
C VAL A 630 23.50 -5.80 -21.12
N ARG A 631 24.42 -6.64 -21.61
CA ARG A 631 25.51 -6.20 -22.51
C ARG A 631 24.94 -5.60 -23.79
N ARG A 632 23.96 -6.25 -24.42
CA ARG A 632 23.35 -5.73 -25.66
C ARG A 632 22.54 -4.47 -25.40
N PHE A 633 21.75 -4.43 -24.33
CA PHE A 633 20.90 -3.30 -24.01
C PHE A 633 21.70 -2.05 -23.63
N SER A 634 22.83 -2.20 -22.94
CA SER A 634 23.70 -1.09 -22.53
C SER A 634 24.73 -0.64 -23.59
N ALA A 635 24.93 -1.43 -24.65
CA ALA A 635 25.87 -1.10 -25.72
C ALA A 635 25.49 0.22 -26.44
N ALA A 636 26.51 0.95 -26.90
CA ALA A 636 26.30 2.14 -27.71
C ALA A 636 25.68 1.74 -29.05
N SER A 637 24.67 2.48 -29.51
CA SER A 637 24.19 2.38 -30.87
C SER A 637 25.37 2.69 -31.81
N GLY A 638 25.74 1.72 -32.64
CA GLY A 638 26.84 1.82 -33.60
C GLY A 638 26.57 2.74 -34.77
#